data_AF-A0A8G2C0M1-F1
#
_entry.id   AF-A0A8G2C0M1-F1
#
_cell.length_a   1.000
_cell.length_b   1.000
_cell.length_c   1.000
_cell.angle_alpha   90.00
_cell.angle_beta   90.00
_cell.angle_gamma   90.00
#
_symmetry.space_group_name_H-M   'P 1'
#
loop_
_entity.id
_entity.type
_entity.pdbx_description
1 polymer ?
#
loop_
_entity_poly.entity_id
_entity_poly.type
_entity_poly.pdbx_seq_one_letter_code
_entity_poly.pdbx_strand_id
1 'polypeptide(L)'
;MAATTQNTRLAVQAPAVGQVMVLTAVPGQDFILEGAFDQAEVRMDGGNVVFNFADGGQVVLDFTDLGDAQAPNVVMPDGTILDMQEFLAALGESEIEPAAGPEGGADGSGGVGEYRDDAGNLIAGVDRLGGLDPREFTSITVESLEADDLIEEADAAPPIPTPSIPTPPVLGPVVTQVEESSLDEGEVQWPGSNDGGTADSTSGAIPFTPGPGGEDQLFIRGVDEDVDVTGGGIVHGQYGTLVVTQNPDGTYSYEYTLDGNIDHPVPEENGGGDGRFDDDSLPDVFVMQVVNNGAIIATSSLTVNVLDDGPVIDVVPEASLSLRTEDSYLPGGSNEQPTNTDTASAGGVFQVVFGADGPKLVQYNGEYSEGGDPSLEYSFGELDGVDSGLKDMLTGESILLYTDENGNVIGRVESLGNEDATFTLTINEYGVVTLEQLRPIMHEAPDGVEGGLDEVQILTAEELVVNIRATDGDDDSASESFSLGGLIEFGDDVVTAVHDRGHVDFSQDYEIRYAISNVLFLVDVNGEEQAFKIDDYENLFNEMKDPDNPQGFVAWVEAQTGGTITAYYIKAGQVFYDSDGNVIDPELEGLGGYLAGNGNTFGGSNVQILQPTLDNHDPDAVDSGFEGGIGSGNVLDNDDGSADGIWVNGVSNDGGETWQEISEGGVVTIEGAYGTLTLYSNGEYGYTLNDSAPQGAEDVFSYQVRDGDGDQSLAMLTIEIALETMLTSNVDIA
;
A
#
# COMPACT_ATOMS: atom_id res chain seq x y z
N MET A 1 -35.06 -16.29 5.92
CA MET A 1 -35.26 -15.26 4.90
C MET A 1 -35.64 -13.97 5.60
N ALA A 2 -34.64 -13.32 6.19
CA ALA A 2 -34.70 -11.91 6.56
C ALA A 2 -33.72 -11.27 5.57
N ALA A 3 -34.24 -10.39 4.70
CA ALA A 3 -33.38 -9.64 3.80
C ALA A 3 -32.64 -8.62 4.65
N THR A 4 -31.32 -8.78 4.76
CA THR A 4 -30.40 -7.73 5.19
C THR A 4 -30.60 -6.57 4.21
N THR A 5 -31.36 -5.56 4.64
CA THR A 5 -31.59 -4.38 3.81
C THR A 5 -30.50 -3.40 4.20
N GLN A 6 -29.48 -3.32 3.36
CA GLN A 6 -28.40 -2.33 3.45
C GLN A 6 -28.98 -0.91 3.42
N ASN A 7 -28.32 0.02 4.14
CA ASN A 7 -28.39 1.48 4.06
C ASN A 7 -29.38 2.02 3.02
N THR A 8 -30.67 2.01 3.35
CA THR A 8 -31.70 2.58 2.47
C THR A 8 -32.03 3.97 2.99
N ARG A 9 -31.95 4.98 2.12
CA ARG A 9 -32.28 6.36 2.50
C ARG A 9 -33.72 6.66 2.10
N LEU A 10 -34.52 7.20 3.02
CA LEU A 10 -35.89 7.63 2.77
C LEU A 10 -35.96 9.16 2.74
N ALA A 11 -36.16 9.70 1.55
CA ALA A 11 -36.47 11.12 1.38
C ALA A 11 -37.86 11.45 1.97
N VAL A 12 -37.89 12.40 2.89
CA VAL A 12 -39.09 12.89 3.57
C VAL A 12 -39.30 14.35 3.21
N GLN A 13 -40.39 14.60 2.49
CA GLN A 13 -40.81 15.95 2.09
C GLN A 13 -41.75 16.56 3.12
N ALA A 14 -41.75 17.90 3.21
CA ALA A 14 -42.69 18.62 4.06
C ALA A 14 -44.16 18.27 3.71
N PRO A 15 -45.03 18.04 4.70
CA PRO A 15 -46.42 17.63 4.48
C PRO A 15 -47.25 18.78 3.90
N ALA A 16 -48.35 18.47 3.22
CA ALA A 16 -49.29 19.51 2.80
C ALA A 16 -49.97 20.18 4.01
N VAL A 17 -50.45 21.43 3.84
CA VAL A 17 -51.12 22.23 4.88
C VAL A 17 -52.14 21.41 5.69
N GLY A 18 -51.91 21.25 6.98
CA GLY A 18 -52.80 20.54 7.92
C GLY A 18 -52.75 19.00 7.84
N GLN A 19 -51.83 18.41 7.07
CA GLN A 19 -51.63 16.97 6.96
C GLN A 19 -50.70 16.46 8.06
N VAL A 20 -51.03 15.30 8.64
CA VAL A 20 -50.14 14.55 9.54
C VAL A 20 -49.57 13.35 8.79
N MET A 21 -48.25 13.25 8.75
CA MET A 21 -47.51 12.12 8.20
C MET A 21 -46.83 11.37 9.35
N VAL A 22 -47.00 10.04 9.39
CA VAL A 22 -46.35 9.18 10.40
C VAL A 22 -45.45 8.21 9.65
N LEU A 23 -44.17 8.21 10.01
CA LEU A 23 -43.13 7.37 9.41
C LEU A 23 -42.58 6.44 10.49
N THR A 24 -42.81 5.14 10.32
CA THR A 24 -42.27 4.14 11.24
C THR A 24 -40.79 3.94 10.97
N ALA A 25 -39.98 4.09 12.00
CA ALA A 25 -38.54 3.90 11.93
C ALA A 25 -38.19 2.42 11.72
N VAL A 26 -37.23 2.16 10.83
CA VAL A 26 -36.72 0.82 10.51
C VAL A 26 -35.21 0.83 10.79
N PRO A 27 -34.65 -0.22 11.44
CA PRO A 27 -33.20 -0.29 11.69
C PRO A 27 -32.39 -0.17 10.41
N GLY A 28 -31.37 0.70 10.40
CA GLY A 28 -30.47 0.92 9.26
C GLY A 28 -31.08 1.70 8.07
N GLN A 29 -32.23 2.35 8.24
CA GLN A 29 -32.87 3.18 7.22
C GLN A 29 -32.84 4.67 7.57
N ASP A 30 -31.95 5.46 6.96
CA ASP A 30 -31.83 6.89 7.26
C ASP A 30 -33.01 7.69 6.71
N PHE A 31 -33.45 8.70 7.47
CA PHE A 31 -34.40 9.70 6.99
C PHE A 31 -33.66 10.93 6.47
N ILE A 32 -33.90 11.30 5.21
CA ILE A 32 -33.38 12.55 4.64
C ILE A 32 -34.51 13.56 4.60
N LEU A 33 -34.41 14.62 5.40
CA LEU A 33 -35.40 15.68 5.42
C LEU A 33 -35.14 16.64 4.26
N GLU A 34 -36.12 16.76 3.37
CA GLU A 34 -36.00 17.56 2.15
C GLU A 34 -36.92 18.78 2.23
N GLY A 35 -36.32 19.98 2.24
CA GLY A 35 -36.98 21.28 2.07
C GLY A 35 -37.94 21.72 3.19
N ALA A 36 -37.82 22.98 3.61
CA ALA A 36 -38.72 23.67 4.56
C ALA A 36 -38.81 23.10 6.00
N PHE A 37 -38.00 22.09 6.35
CA PHE A 37 -37.89 21.58 7.73
C PHE A 37 -37.17 22.54 8.68
N ASP A 38 -36.37 23.47 8.16
CA ASP A 38 -35.79 24.62 8.88
C ASP A 38 -36.85 25.54 9.49
N GLN A 39 -38.09 25.48 9.00
CA GLN A 39 -39.23 26.27 9.47
C GLN A 39 -40.14 25.51 10.44
N ALA A 40 -39.82 24.25 10.77
CA ALA A 40 -40.62 23.41 11.65
C ALA A 40 -40.18 23.52 13.12
N GLU A 41 -41.14 23.58 14.04
CA GLU A 41 -40.88 23.45 15.47
C GLU A 41 -40.78 21.95 15.85
N VAL A 42 -39.59 21.52 16.28
CA VAL A 42 -39.32 20.13 16.67
C VAL A 42 -39.71 19.91 18.13
N ARG A 43 -40.42 18.82 18.42
CA ARG A 43 -40.76 18.40 19.78
C ARG A 43 -40.69 16.88 19.92
N MET A 44 -40.37 16.44 21.13
CA MET A 44 -40.49 15.04 21.50
C MET A 44 -41.88 14.75 22.08
N ASP A 45 -42.55 13.70 21.60
CA ASP A 45 -43.80 13.21 22.16
C ASP A 45 -43.76 11.68 22.31
N GLY A 46 -43.72 11.21 23.56
CA GLY A 46 -43.80 9.78 23.86
C GLY A 46 -42.69 8.90 23.28
N GLY A 47 -41.48 9.43 23.08
CA GLY A 47 -40.34 8.72 22.46
C GLY A 47 -40.23 8.91 20.95
N ASN A 48 -41.16 9.66 20.35
CA ASN A 48 -41.18 10.00 18.93
C ASN A 48 -40.73 11.43 18.69
N VAL A 49 -40.16 11.69 17.52
CA VAL A 49 -39.78 13.03 17.07
C VAL A 49 -40.90 13.60 16.21
N VAL A 50 -41.40 14.77 16.57
CA VAL A 50 -42.51 15.44 15.88
C VAL A 50 -42.06 16.81 15.36
N PHE A 51 -42.11 16.99 14.05
CA PHE A 51 -41.91 18.26 13.37
C PHE A 51 -43.26 18.94 13.14
N ASN A 52 -43.45 20.13 13.71
CA ASN A 52 -44.68 20.93 13.56
C ASN A 52 -44.43 22.13 12.65
N PHE A 53 -45.16 22.22 11.55
CA PHE A 53 -45.05 23.34 10.62
C PHE A 53 -46.06 24.45 10.96
N ALA A 54 -45.71 25.71 10.69
CA ALA A 54 -46.56 26.86 11.01
C ALA A 54 -47.92 26.86 10.27
N ASP A 55 -48.02 26.12 9.16
CA ASP A 55 -49.24 25.91 8.39
C ASP A 55 -50.15 24.80 8.97
N GLY A 56 -49.74 24.18 10.08
CA GLY A 56 -50.45 23.10 10.77
C GLY A 56 -50.13 21.69 10.26
N GLY A 57 -49.20 21.53 9.32
CA GLY A 57 -48.67 20.23 8.93
C GLY A 57 -47.81 19.59 10.03
N GLN A 58 -47.77 18.25 10.08
CA GLN A 58 -46.95 17.50 11.05
C GLN A 58 -46.26 16.30 10.39
N VAL A 59 -45.00 16.07 10.76
CA VAL A 59 -44.27 14.82 10.48
C VAL A 59 -43.89 14.17 11.81
N VAL A 60 -44.31 12.93 12.01
CA VAL A 60 -44.01 12.13 13.20
C VAL A 60 -43.10 10.98 12.77
N LEU A 61 -41.89 10.96 13.30
CA LEU A 61 -40.98 9.83 13.20
C LEU A 61 -41.25 8.92 14.40
N ASP A 62 -41.80 7.74 14.14
CA ASP A 62 -42.28 6.78 15.14
C ASP A 62 -41.22 5.71 15.41
N PHE A 63 -40.62 5.77 16.60
CA PHE A 63 -39.54 4.88 17.05
C PHE A 63 -40.06 3.76 17.97
N THR A 64 -41.38 3.64 18.17
CA THR A 64 -41.98 2.74 19.17
C THR A 64 -41.63 1.26 18.96
N ASP A 65 -41.38 0.85 17.71
CA ASP A 65 -41.13 -0.55 17.33
C ASP A 65 -39.63 -0.93 17.18
N LEU A 66 -38.69 -0.02 17.49
CA LEU A 66 -37.24 -0.25 17.29
C LEU A 66 -36.58 -1.18 18.33
N GLY A 67 -37.11 -1.29 19.55
CA GLY A 67 -36.50 -2.11 20.61
C GLY A 67 -35.07 -1.68 20.93
N ASP A 68 -34.13 -2.64 21.06
CA ASP A 68 -32.70 -2.40 21.27
C ASP A 68 -31.90 -2.27 19.95
N ALA A 69 -32.57 -2.17 18.80
CA ALA A 69 -31.90 -2.05 17.50
C ALA A 69 -31.42 -0.61 17.26
N GLN A 70 -30.34 -0.45 16.48
CA GLN A 70 -29.77 0.85 16.13
C GLN A 70 -30.83 1.75 15.49
N ALA A 71 -31.09 2.90 16.12
CA ALA A 71 -32.01 3.91 15.62
C ALA A 71 -31.47 4.51 14.30
N PRO A 72 -32.36 4.84 13.36
CA PRO A 72 -31.95 5.45 12.10
C PRO A 72 -31.48 6.89 12.27
N ASN A 73 -30.52 7.31 11.46
CA ASN A 73 -30.06 8.69 11.43
C ASN A 73 -31.08 9.61 10.74
N VAL A 74 -31.12 10.86 11.18
CA VAL A 74 -31.92 11.91 10.52
C VAL A 74 -30.96 12.92 9.92
N VAL A 75 -30.94 13.01 8.59
CA VAL A 75 -30.17 14.01 7.84
C VAL A 75 -31.04 15.25 7.67
N MET A 76 -30.60 16.36 8.22
CA MET A 76 -31.25 17.67 8.10
C MET A 76 -31.01 18.27 6.70
N PRO A 77 -31.83 19.25 6.26
CA PRO A 77 -31.68 19.86 4.93
C PRO A 77 -30.36 20.63 4.72
N ASP A 78 -29.68 21.02 5.80
CA ASP A 78 -28.35 21.65 5.83
C ASP A 78 -27.20 20.64 5.84
N GLY A 79 -27.50 19.34 5.68
CA GLY A 79 -26.52 18.27 5.63
C GLY A 79 -26.11 17.73 7.00
N THR A 80 -26.55 18.36 8.09
CA THR A 80 -26.21 17.89 9.44
C THR A 80 -26.85 16.53 9.71
N ILE A 81 -26.05 15.58 10.18
CA ILE A 81 -26.53 14.25 10.58
C ILE A 81 -26.84 14.30 12.07
N LEU A 82 -28.11 14.10 12.43
CA LEU A 82 -28.52 13.90 13.80
C LEU A 82 -28.51 12.39 14.08
N ASP A 83 -27.51 11.93 14.84
CA ASP A 83 -27.50 10.58 15.39
C ASP A 83 -28.63 10.46 16.43
N MET A 84 -29.70 9.78 16.02
CA MET A 84 -30.87 9.60 16.87
C MET A 84 -30.62 8.59 17.98
N GLN A 85 -29.64 7.69 17.85
CA GLN A 85 -29.27 6.74 18.89
C GLN A 85 -28.62 7.48 20.06
N GLU A 86 -27.70 8.40 19.78
CA GLU A 86 -27.05 9.23 20.78
C GLU A 86 -28.03 10.26 21.38
N PHE A 87 -28.85 10.89 20.54
CA PHE A 87 -29.86 11.85 20.98
C PHE A 87 -30.94 11.22 21.87
N LEU A 88 -31.41 10.01 21.56
CA LEU A 88 -32.36 9.27 22.40
C LEU A 88 -31.69 8.73 23.67
N ALA A 89 -30.42 8.32 23.62
CA ALA A 89 -29.66 7.91 24.80
C ALA A 89 -29.45 9.07 25.79
N ALA A 90 -29.10 10.27 25.29
CA ALA A 90 -28.94 11.48 26.09
C ALA A 90 -30.25 11.93 26.77
N LEU A 91 -31.41 11.62 26.17
CA LEU A 91 -32.72 11.88 26.74
C LEU A 91 -33.22 10.75 27.68
N GLY A 92 -32.63 9.56 27.57
CA GLY A 92 -32.89 8.39 28.41
C GLY A 92 -32.15 8.40 29.76
N GLU A 93 -31.08 9.19 29.89
CA GLU A 93 -30.35 9.39 31.14
C GLU A 93 -31.12 10.30 32.11
N SER A 94 -32.09 9.71 32.81
CA SER A 94 -32.62 10.31 34.02
C SER A 94 -31.61 10.19 35.16
N GLU A 95 -30.65 11.11 35.28
CA GLU A 95 -30.11 11.65 36.55
C GLU A 95 -28.91 12.57 36.29
N ILE A 96 -29.14 13.88 36.20
CA ILE A 96 -28.08 14.87 36.32
C ILE A 96 -27.70 14.96 37.81
N GLU A 97 -26.69 14.21 38.28
CA GLU A 97 -26.07 14.45 39.59
C GLU A 97 -25.02 15.57 39.48
N PRO A 98 -25.05 16.59 40.36
CA PRO A 98 -24.09 17.68 40.32
C PRO A 98 -22.74 17.26 40.94
N ALA A 99 -21.67 17.55 40.20
CA ALA A 99 -20.27 17.29 40.54
C ALA A 99 -19.87 17.70 41.97
N ALA A 100 -19.43 16.73 42.77
CA ALA A 100 -18.66 16.94 43.98
C ALA A 100 -17.22 16.42 43.78
N GLY A 101 -16.23 17.29 44.01
CA GLY A 101 -14.80 16.99 43.89
C GLY A 101 -14.28 16.02 44.98
N PRO A 102 -13.03 15.52 44.82
CA PRO A 102 -12.59 14.24 45.38
C PRO A 102 -12.24 14.29 46.87
N GLU A 103 -12.51 13.18 47.57
CA GLU A 103 -12.18 12.97 48.98
C GLU A 103 -10.67 12.74 49.20
N GLY A 104 -10.07 13.54 50.09
CA GLY A 104 -8.75 13.30 50.67
C GLY A 104 -8.72 13.82 52.12
N GLY A 105 -8.70 12.90 53.09
CA GLY A 105 -8.92 13.20 54.50
C GLY A 105 -7.74 13.78 55.28
N ALA A 106 -8.04 14.41 56.43
CA ALA A 106 -7.30 14.29 57.68
C ALA A 106 -7.99 15.04 58.83
N ASP A 107 -7.95 14.41 60.01
CA ASP A 107 -8.38 14.86 61.32
C ASP A 107 -7.95 16.29 61.72
N GLY A 108 -8.78 16.99 62.48
CA GLY A 108 -8.32 18.16 63.22
C GLY A 108 -9.37 19.13 63.77
N SER A 109 -10.09 18.69 64.80
CA SER A 109 -10.45 19.49 66.00
C SER A 109 -10.52 21.04 65.89
N GLY A 110 -11.72 21.57 66.11
CA GLY A 110 -11.93 22.66 67.06
C GLY A 110 -12.69 23.89 66.56
N GLY A 111 -13.77 24.25 67.25
CA GLY A 111 -14.23 25.64 67.30
C GLY A 111 -15.72 25.86 67.09
N VAL A 112 -16.46 25.75 68.18
CA VAL A 112 -17.80 26.32 68.38
C VAL A 112 -17.89 27.80 67.99
N GLY A 113 -19.00 28.19 67.35
CA GLY A 113 -19.36 29.59 67.10
C GLY A 113 -20.79 29.75 66.61
N GLU A 114 -21.75 29.83 67.54
CA GLU A 114 -23.13 30.29 67.30
C GLU A 114 -23.16 31.72 66.76
N TYR A 115 -23.86 31.98 65.64
CA TYR A 115 -24.58 33.23 65.35
C TYR A 115 -25.73 32.87 64.39
N ARG A 116 -26.96 32.70 64.89
CA ARG A 116 -28.02 33.71 65.01
C ARG A 116 -28.42 34.33 63.66
N ASP A 117 -29.60 33.92 63.23
CA ASP A 117 -30.43 34.46 62.17
C ASP A 117 -30.49 35.99 62.20
N ASP A 118 -29.92 36.64 61.19
CA ASP A 118 -30.28 38.00 60.78
C ASP A 118 -31.08 37.93 59.48
N ALA A 119 -32.35 37.50 59.62
CA ALA A 119 -33.39 37.81 58.64
C ALA A 119 -33.70 39.32 58.72
N GLY A 120 -32.78 40.12 58.19
CA GLY A 120 -32.91 41.55 58.00
C GLY A 120 -33.89 41.88 56.88
N ASN A 121 -35.17 41.91 57.23
CA ASN A 121 -36.19 42.88 56.80
C ASN A 121 -35.99 43.55 55.40
N LEU A 122 -36.24 42.81 54.31
CA LEU A 122 -36.30 43.35 52.94
C LEU A 122 -37.65 44.02 52.61
N ILE A 123 -38.45 44.42 53.61
CA ILE A 123 -39.72 45.15 53.39
C ILE A 123 -39.65 46.64 53.70
N ALA A 124 -38.45 47.19 53.99
CA ALA A 124 -38.25 48.61 54.27
C ALA A 124 -37.66 49.43 53.10
N GLY A 125 -37.82 48.98 51.85
CA GLY A 125 -37.35 49.68 50.65
C GLY A 125 -38.41 50.46 49.85
N VAL A 126 -39.70 50.28 50.15
CA VAL A 126 -40.80 50.83 49.33
C VAL A 126 -41.29 52.22 49.78
N ASP A 127 -40.82 52.73 50.93
CA ASP A 127 -41.28 54.03 51.50
C ASP A 127 -40.28 55.19 51.37
N ARG A 128 -39.49 55.24 50.28
CA ARG A 128 -38.60 56.38 49.98
C ARG A 128 -38.95 57.19 48.73
N LEU A 129 -40.11 56.98 48.12
CA LEU A 129 -40.70 57.93 47.19
C LEU A 129 -41.92 58.57 47.85
N GLY A 130 -41.82 59.87 48.13
CA GLY A 130 -42.90 60.65 48.73
C GLY A 130 -44.21 60.51 47.94
N GLY A 131 -45.32 60.41 48.67
CA GLY A 131 -46.63 60.07 48.13
C GLY A 131 -47.05 60.91 46.92
N LEU A 132 -47.47 60.22 45.86
CA LEU A 132 -48.31 60.78 44.81
C LEU A 132 -49.77 60.49 45.22
N ASP A 133 -50.48 61.54 45.61
CA ASP A 133 -51.92 61.50 45.91
C ASP A 133 -52.72 61.27 44.62
N PRO A 134 -53.48 60.16 44.48
CA PRO A 134 -54.26 59.87 43.26
C PRO A 134 -55.55 60.69 43.14
N ARG A 135 -55.74 61.77 43.91
CA ARG A 135 -56.98 62.60 43.89
C ARG A 135 -56.84 63.96 43.20
N GLU A 136 -55.70 64.25 42.56
CA GLU A 136 -55.45 65.50 41.82
C GLU A 136 -55.81 65.42 40.30
N PHE A 137 -56.56 64.42 39.86
CA PHE A 137 -57.11 64.37 38.50
C PHE A 137 -58.65 64.46 38.51
N THR A 138 -59.16 65.60 38.98
CA THR A 138 -60.53 66.02 38.68
C THR A 138 -60.51 67.40 38.01
N SER A 139 -61.13 67.44 36.83
CA SER A 139 -61.61 68.62 36.10
C SER A 139 -60.58 69.68 35.68
N ILE A 140 -59.98 69.51 34.50
CA ILE A 140 -59.78 70.64 33.60
C ILE A 140 -61.04 70.74 32.74
N THR A 141 -61.85 71.75 33.03
CA THR A 141 -63.01 72.14 32.24
C THR A 141 -62.56 72.70 30.90
N VAL A 142 -63.12 72.17 29.82
CA VAL A 142 -63.04 72.75 28.47
C VAL A 142 -63.88 74.03 28.46
N GLU A 143 -63.32 75.13 28.96
CA GLU A 143 -63.87 76.47 28.81
C GLU A 143 -62.73 77.47 28.66
N SER A 144 -62.07 77.44 27.51
CA SER A 144 -61.53 78.64 26.87
C SER A 144 -61.10 78.27 25.46
N LEU A 145 -61.96 78.54 24.47
CA LEU A 145 -61.66 78.94 23.09
C LEU A 145 -62.96 78.83 22.26
N GLU A 146 -64.00 79.51 22.70
CA GLU A 146 -65.04 79.99 21.78
C GLU A 146 -64.76 81.48 21.54
N ALA A 147 -64.15 81.78 20.40
CA ALA A 147 -64.19 83.11 19.81
C ALA A 147 -64.00 82.99 18.29
N ASP A 148 -65.14 83.08 17.62
CA ASP A 148 -65.39 83.68 16.31
C ASP A 148 -64.72 83.13 15.05
N ASP A 149 -65.59 82.54 14.22
CA ASP A 149 -65.82 82.89 12.82
C ASP A 149 -64.64 82.80 11.85
N LEU A 150 -64.64 81.71 11.06
CA LEU A 150 -64.86 81.73 9.61
C LEU A 150 -64.65 80.32 9.05
N ILE A 151 -65.72 79.52 8.98
CA ILE A 151 -65.74 78.31 8.14
C ILE A 151 -66.08 78.77 6.72
N GLU A 152 -65.04 78.94 5.90
CA GLU A 152 -65.16 78.83 4.44
C GLU A 152 -64.77 77.40 4.09
N GLU A 153 -65.66 76.68 3.41
CA GLU A 153 -65.37 75.34 2.91
C GLU A 153 -64.21 75.39 1.91
N ALA A 154 -63.04 74.95 2.35
CA ALA A 154 -61.88 74.70 1.50
C ALA A 154 -61.50 73.23 1.65
N ASP A 155 -61.84 72.51 0.58
CA ASP A 155 -61.19 71.31 0.02
C ASP A 155 -60.17 70.58 0.91
N ALA A 156 -60.41 69.29 1.16
CA ALA A 156 -59.51 68.43 1.90
C ALA A 156 -58.12 68.43 1.25
N ALA A 157 -57.15 69.05 1.92
CA ALA A 157 -55.75 68.93 1.55
C ALA A 157 -55.37 67.43 1.52
N PRO A 158 -54.58 66.98 0.54
CA PRO A 158 -54.12 65.60 0.51
C PRO A 158 -53.36 65.28 1.80
N PRO A 159 -53.41 64.03 2.30
CA PRO A 159 -52.67 63.65 3.49
C PRO A 159 -51.20 64.03 3.32
N ILE A 160 -50.62 64.71 4.31
CA ILE A 160 -49.18 64.91 4.38
C ILE A 160 -48.57 63.50 4.39
N PRO A 161 -47.69 63.14 3.44
CA PRO A 161 -47.05 61.84 3.48
C PRO A 161 -46.31 61.72 4.81
N THR A 162 -46.63 60.67 5.58
CA THR A 162 -45.79 60.27 6.71
C THR A 162 -44.36 60.10 6.17
N PRO A 163 -43.33 60.73 6.78
CA PRO A 163 -41.96 60.46 6.38
C PRO A 163 -41.74 58.96 6.55
N SER A 164 -41.54 58.26 5.44
CA SER A 164 -41.04 56.89 5.46
C SER A 164 -39.69 56.95 6.18
N ILE A 165 -39.57 56.28 7.32
CA ILE A 165 -38.26 56.05 7.93
C ILE A 165 -37.48 55.26 6.86
N PRO A 166 -36.35 55.79 6.34
CA PRO A 166 -35.56 55.05 5.37
C PRO A 166 -35.14 53.73 5.99
N THR A 167 -35.40 52.63 5.30
CA THR A 167 -34.89 51.31 5.71
C THR A 167 -33.37 51.40 5.75
N PRO A 168 -32.72 51.10 6.90
CA PRO A 168 -31.27 51.11 6.97
C PRO A 168 -30.69 50.06 6.00
N PRO A 169 -29.47 50.24 5.50
CA PRO A 169 -28.82 49.21 4.71
C PRO A 169 -28.69 47.93 5.55
N VAL A 170 -28.87 46.79 4.89
CA VAL A 170 -28.76 45.47 5.50
C VAL A 170 -27.50 44.82 4.94
N LEU A 171 -26.65 44.29 5.82
CA LEU A 171 -25.48 43.50 5.48
C LEU A 171 -25.47 42.25 6.37
N GLY A 172 -25.56 41.07 5.75
CA GLY A 172 -25.55 39.78 6.45
C GLY A 172 -24.18 39.09 6.44
N PRO A 173 -23.95 38.08 7.29
CA PRO A 173 -22.74 37.27 7.25
C PRO A 173 -22.81 36.23 6.12
N VAL A 174 -21.65 35.78 5.66
CA VAL A 174 -21.49 34.66 4.74
C VAL A 174 -20.44 33.70 5.32
N VAL A 175 -20.71 32.40 5.29
CA VAL A 175 -19.77 31.35 5.65
C VAL A 175 -19.78 30.32 4.53
N THR A 176 -18.62 29.92 4.07
CA THR A 176 -18.41 28.94 2.99
C THR A 176 -17.10 28.20 3.25
N GLN A 177 -16.80 27.18 2.45
CA GLN A 177 -15.54 26.45 2.51
C GLN A 177 -14.94 26.22 1.12
N VAL A 178 -13.64 25.90 1.10
CA VAL A 178 -12.87 25.35 -0.02
C VAL A 178 -11.98 24.22 0.51
N GLU A 179 -11.48 23.37 -0.37
CA GLU A 179 -10.66 22.20 -0.02
C GLU A 179 -9.32 22.26 -0.77
N GLU A 180 -8.22 22.06 -0.03
CA GLU A 180 -6.88 21.95 -0.61
C GLU A 180 -6.75 20.73 -1.52
N SER A 181 -7.58 19.70 -1.30
CA SER A 181 -7.56 18.44 -2.06
C SER A 181 -7.77 18.63 -3.56
N SER A 182 -8.45 19.71 -3.96
CA SER A 182 -8.71 20.03 -5.37
C SER A 182 -7.65 20.91 -6.01
N LEU A 183 -6.57 21.26 -5.30
CA LEU A 183 -5.50 22.08 -5.84
C LEU A 183 -4.73 21.30 -6.92
N ASP A 184 -4.62 21.93 -8.09
CA ASP A 184 -3.87 21.35 -9.21
C ASP A 184 -2.34 21.44 -8.99
N GLU A 185 -1.56 20.58 -9.65
CA GLU A 185 -0.08 20.67 -9.62
C GLU A 185 0.44 22.06 -10.07
N GLY A 186 1.36 22.64 -9.29
CA GLY A 186 1.96 23.95 -9.54
C GLY A 186 3.49 23.91 -9.60
N GLU A 187 4.13 25.05 -9.92
CA GLU A 187 5.61 25.13 -9.98
C GLU A 187 6.29 24.89 -8.61
N VAL A 188 5.56 25.11 -7.51
CA VAL A 188 6.03 25.00 -6.12
C VAL A 188 5.09 24.20 -5.22
N GLN A 189 4.09 23.53 -5.81
CA GLN A 189 2.97 22.88 -5.13
C GLN A 189 2.75 21.50 -5.72
N TRP A 190 2.53 20.51 -4.88
CA TRP A 190 2.13 19.17 -5.30
C TRP A 190 0.64 19.16 -5.66
N PRO A 191 0.19 18.24 -6.53
CA PRO A 191 -1.24 18.04 -6.72
C PRO A 191 -1.88 17.60 -5.41
N GLY A 192 -3.05 18.15 -5.10
CA GLY A 192 -3.85 17.68 -3.97
C GLY A 192 -4.36 16.26 -4.16
N SER A 193 -4.89 15.67 -3.09
CA SER A 193 -5.41 14.29 -3.10
C SER A 193 -6.56 14.01 -4.09
N ASN A 194 -7.19 15.06 -4.63
CA ASN A 194 -8.22 15.03 -5.66
C ASN A 194 -7.97 16.08 -6.77
N ASP A 195 -6.74 16.11 -7.30
CA ASP A 195 -6.30 16.92 -8.45
C ASP A 195 -7.31 16.94 -9.62
N GLY A 196 -7.47 18.10 -10.25
CA GLY A 196 -8.50 18.35 -11.28
C GLY A 196 -9.92 18.52 -10.73
N GLY A 197 -10.05 18.63 -9.40
CA GLY A 197 -11.27 19.01 -8.70
C GLY A 197 -11.69 20.46 -8.97
N THR A 198 -12.70 20.93 -8.23
CA THR A 198 -13.14 22.34 -8.30
C THR A 198 -13.44 22.94 -6.92
N ALA A 199 -13.19 22.16 -5.85
CA ALA A 199 -13.49 22.59 -4.49
C ALA A 199 -12.42 23.55 -3.92
N ASP A 200 -11.34 23.81 -4.67
CA ASP A 200 -10.37 24.89 -4.48
C ASP A 200 -11.00 26.29 -4.69
N SER A 201 -12.24 26.33 -5.19
CA SER A 201 -13.00 27.55 -5.42
C SER A 201 -14.44 27.45 -4.93
N THR A 202 -15.02 28.60 -4.58
CA THR A 202 -16.42 28.68 -4.15
C THR A 202 -17.05 30.01 -4.55
N SER A 203 -18.38 30.02 -4.75
CA SER A 203 -19.10 31.23 -5.16
C SER A 203 -20.45 31.36 -4.47
N GLY A 204 -20.92 32.59 -4.35
CA GLY A 204 -22.17 32.86 -3.65
C GLY A 204 -22.67 34.29 -3.79
N ALA A 205 -23.70 34.62 -3.02
CA ALA A 205 -24.26 35.97 -2.96
C ALA A 205 -23.80 36.69 -1.70
N ILE A 206 -23.46 37.98 -1.81
CA ILE A 206 -23.25 38.85 -0.66
C ILE A 206 -24.61 39.44 -0.28
N PRO A 207 -25.14 39.17 0.93
CA PRO A 207 -26.43 39.67 1.39
C PRO A 207 -26.34 41.16 1.77
N PHE A 208 -26.18 42.01 0.75
CA PHE A 208 -26.14 43.46 0.89
C PHE A 208 -27.34 44.11 0.19
N THR A 209 -28.08 44.93 0.93
CA THR A 209 -29.15 45.78 0.40
C THR A 209 -28.83 47.24 0.71
N PRO A 210 -28.54 48.07 -0.30
CA PRO A 210 -28.30 49.50 -0.11
C PRO A 210 -29.53 50.21 0.48
N GLY A 211 -29.30 51.21 1.31
CA GLY A 211 -30.33 52.10 1.80
C GLY A 211 -30.90 52.98 0.67
N PRO A 212 -32.10 53.57 0.87
CA PRO A 212 -32.83 54.31 -0.16
C PRO A 212 -32.16 55.61 -0.63
N GLY A 213 -31.04 56.00 -0.03
CA GLY A 213 -30.26 57.20 -0.38
C GLY A 213 -29.28 57.00 -1.55
N GLY A 214 -28.93 55.75 -1.89
CA GLY A 214 -28.02 55.44 -3.00
C GLY A 214 -26.57 55.92 -2.84
N GLU A 215 -26.19 56.36 -1.63
CA GLU A 215 -24.84 56.86 -1.28
C GLU A 215 -24.04 55.83 -0.47
N ASP A 216 -24.55 54.61 -0.31
CA ASP A 216 -23.93 53.57 0.49
C ASP A 216 -22.83 52.87 -0.31
N GLN A 217 -21.62 52.88 0.23
CA GLN A 217 -20.46 52.20 -0.35
C GLN A 217 -20.17 50.91 0.42
N LEU A 218 -19.86 49.83 -0.31
CA LEU A 218 -19.44 48.56 0.27
C LEU A 218 -17.92 48.45 0.20
N PHE A 219 -17.28 48.38 1.36
CA PHE A 219 -15.86 48.14 1.52
C PHE A 219 -15.63 46.73 2.05
N ILE A 220 -14.57 46.08 1.58
CA ILE A 220 -14.08 44.81 2.14
C ILE A 220 -12.61 44.98 2.47
N ARG A 221 -12.23 44.56 3.68
CA ARG A 221 -10.83 44.53 4.10
C ARG A 221 -10.12 43.35 3.46
N GLY A 222 -9.11 43.64 2.63
CA GLY A 222 -8.09 42.67 2.24
C GLY A 222 -6.86 42.75 3.13
N VAL A 223 -5.92 41.85 2.91
CA VAL A 223 -4.62 41.85 3.63
C VAL A 223 -3.72 43.01 3.22
N ASP A 224 -3.81 43.45 1.96
CA ASP A 224 -3.03 44.56 1.43
C ASP A 224 -3.65 45.92 1.76
N GLU A 225 -4.95 46.07 1.50
CA GLU A 225 -5.71 47.29 1.72
C GLU A 225 -7.23 47.04 1.85
N ASP A 226 -7.95 48.04 2.38
CA ASP A 226 -9.41 48.07 2.32
C ASP A 226 -9.87 48.47 0.91
N VAL A 227 -10.64 47.63 0.24
CA VAL A 227 -11.08 47.80 -1.16
C VAL A 227 -12.53 48.29 -1.22
N ASP A 228 -12.80 49.35 -2.00
CA ASP A 228 -14.17 49.78 -2.34
C ASP A 228 -14.73 48.87 -3.45
N VAL A 229 -15.58 47.91 -3.09
CA VAL A 229 -16.20 46.94 -4.01
C VAL A 229 -17.60 47.37 -4.44
N THR A 230 -17.99 48.64 -4.25
CA THR A 230 -19.33 49.13 -4.61
C THR A 230 -19.68 48.88 -6.08
N GLY A 231 -18.69 48.95 -6.98
CA GLY A 231 -18.82 48.61 -8.40
C GLY A 231 -18.25 47.23 -8.78
N GLY A 232 -18.05 46.34 -7.80
CA GLY A 232 -17.21 45.15 -7.91
C GLY A 232 -15.73 45.45 -7.68
N GLY A 233 -14.93 44.39 -7.50
CA GLY A 233 -13.51 44.51 -7.23
C GLY A 233 -12.86 43.16 -6.90
N ILE A 234 -11.54 43.16 -6.77
CA ILE A 234 -10.75 42.01 -6.32
C ILE A 234 -10.18 42.36 -4.95
N VAL A 235 -10.27 41.43 -4.01
CA VAL A 235 -9.80 41.57 -2.64
C VAL A 235 -8.91 40.37 -2.34
N HIS A 236 -7.64 40.61 -2.02
CA HIS A 236 -6.73 39.56 -1.60
C HIS A 236 -6.97 39.24 -0.12
N GLY A 237 -7.31 37.99 0.16
CA GLY A 237 -7.43 37.41 1.49
C GLY A 237 -6.07 36.98 2.02
N GLN A 238 -6.09 36.26 3.14
CA GLN A 238 -4.87 35.67 3.69
C GLN A 238 -4.41 34.46 2.87
N TYR A 239 -5.38 33.73 2.32
CA TYR A 239 -5.20 32.40 1.75
C TYR A 239 -5.67 32.31 0.30
N GLY A 240 -6.58 33.19 -0.11
CA GLY A 240 -7.07 33.21 -1.48
C GLY A 240 -7.56 34.56 -1.95
N THR A 241 -8.02 34.58 -3.19
CA THR A 241 -8.45 35.78 -3.88
C THR A 241 -9.98 35.83 -3.99
N LEU A 242 -10.60 36.89 -3.46
CA LEU A 242 -12.04 37.15 -3.53
C LEU A 242 -12.37 38.15 -4.64
N VAL A 243 -13.14 37.70 -5.64
CA VAL A 243 -13.66 38.53 -6.73
C VAL A 243 -15.12 38.87 -6.43
N VAL A 244 -15.42 40.14 -6.19
CA VAL A 244 -16.78 40.64 -5.96
C VAL A 244 -17.33 41.25 -7.24
N THR A 245 -18.53 40.82 -7.63
CA THR A 245 -19.25 41.32 -8.80
C THR A 245 -20.54 42.02 -8.38
N GLN A 246 -20.73 43.26 -8.84
CA GLN A 246 -22.04 43.90 -8.78
C GLN A 246 -22.87 43.47 -10.00
N ASN A 247 -23.97 42.78 -9.74
CA ASN A 247 -24.86 42.30 -10.78
C ASN A 247 -25.70 43.44 -11.39
N PRO A 248 -26.16 43.31 -12.64
CA PRO A 248 -26.99 44.34 -13.29
C PRO A 248 -28.30 44.67 -12.58
N ASP A 249 -28.78 43.78 -11.70
CA ASP A 249 -29.98 43.97 -10.88
C ASP A 249 -29.70 44.70 -9.56
N GLY A 250 -28.44 45.05 -9.28
CA GLY A 250 -27.99 45.74 -8.08
C GLY A 250 -27.65 44.81 -6.90
N THR A 251 -27.73 43.49 -7.08
CA THR A 251 -27.23 42.51 -6.10
C THR A 251 -25.72 42.32 -6.21
N TYR A 252 -25.12 41.64 -5.23
CA TYR A 252 -23.69 41.36 -5.20
C TYR A 252 -23.46 39.86 -5.13
N SER A 253 -22.55 39.35 -5.95
CA SER A 253 -22.04 37.99 -5.88
C SER A 253 -20.54 38.00 -5.67
N TYR A 254 -20.02 36.88 -5.19
CA TYR A 254 -18.59 36.67 -5.04
C TYR A 254 -18.17 35.34 -5.65
N GLU A 255 -16.91 35.28 -6.04
CA GLU A 255 -16.16 34.07 -6.36
C GLU A 255 -14.86 34.15 -5.56
N TYR A 256 -14.48 33.05 -4.92
CA TYR A 256 -13.26 32.89 -4.16
C TYR A 256 -12.48 31.74 -4.77
N THR A 257 -11.17 31.91 -4.90
CA THR A 257 -10.22 30.88 -5.35
C THR A 257 -9.07 30.83 -4.35
N LEU A 258 -8.72 29.64 -3.89
CA LEU A 258 -7.56 29.39 -3.05
C LEU A 258 -6.28 29.65 -3.85
N ASP A 259 -5.29 30.36 -3.28
CA ASP A 259 -4.10 30.76 -4.03
C ASP A 259 -3.02 29.65 -4.05
N GLY A 260 -3.10 28.66 -3.14
CA GLY A 260 -2.22 27.49 -3.05
C GLY A 260 -2.36 26.80 -1.70
N ASN A 261 -1.54 25.77 -1.46
CA ASN A 261 -1.54 25.01 -0.22
C ASN A 261 -1.20 25.84 1.03
N ILE A 262 -1.66 25.36 2.19
CA ILE A 262 -1.52 26.02 3.48
C ILE A 262 -1.17 24.97 4.53
N ASP A 263 -0.15 25.25 5.34
CA ASP A 263 0.26 24.42 6.48
C ASP A 263 -0.83 24.37 7.57
N HIS A 264 -1.38 23.18 7.83
CA HIS A 264 -2.35 22.92 8.89
C HIS A 264 -1.65 22.38 10.15
N PRO A 265 -1.62 23.14 11.26
CA PRO A 265 -0.71 22.86 12.38
C PRO A 265 -1.12 21.72 13.33
N VAL A 266 -2.27 21.09 13.16
CA VAL A 266 -2.75 20.00 14.01
C VAL A 266 -2.74 18.70 13.21
N PRO A 267 -1.78 17.80 13.50
CA PRO A 267 -1.65 16.55 12.77
C PRO A 267 -2.82 15.60 13.04
N GLU A 268 -3.28 14.94 12.00
CA GLU A 268 -4.36 13.97 11.97
C GLU A 268 -3.87 12.60 11.50
N GLU A 269 -4.42 11.53 12.08
CA GLU A 269 -4.15 10.16 11.68
C GLU A 269 -5.40 9.58 11.02
N ASN A 270 -5.29 9.22 9.75
CA ASN A 270 -6.37 8.73 8.88
C ASN A 270 -7.59 9.66 8.85
N GLY A 271 -7.38 10.98 8.82
CA GLY A 271 -8.46 11.97 8.85
C GLY A 271 -9.29 11.92 10.15
N GLY A 272 -8.63 11.64 11.28
CA GLY A 272 -9.25 11.75 12.60
C GLY A 272 -10.47 10.85 12.81
N GLY A 273 -11.54 11.43 13.37
CA GLY A 273 -12.73 10.70 13.82
C GLY A 273 -13.72 10.33 12.72
N ASP A 274 -13.67 11.02 11.58
CA ASP A 274 -14.63 10.88 10.49
C ASP A 274 -13.99 10.53 9.14
N GLY A 275 -12.67 10.38 9.10
CA GLY A 275 -11.89 10.02 7.92
C GLY A 275 -11.61 11.21 7.01
N ARG A 276 -11.71 12.44 7.52
CA ARG A 276 -11.44 13.68 6.80
C ARG A 276 -10.38 14.47 7.53
N PHE A 277 -9.50 15.09 6.75
CA PHE A 277 -8.52 16.03 7.24
C PHE A 277 -9.19 17.41 7.29
N ASP A 278 -10.18 17.58 8.17
CA ASP A 278 -10.94 18.83 8.30
C ASP A 278 -11.08 19.35 9.74
N ASP A 279 -10.45 18.68 10.72
CA ASP A 279 -10.51 19.04 12.14
C ASP A 279 -9.72 20.33 12.44
N ASP A 280 -8.73 20.70 11.62
CA ASP A 280 -7.97 21.96 11.71
C ASP A 280 -8.28 22.97 10.60
N SER A 281 -9.55 23.12 10.23
CA SER A 281 -9.96 24.11 9.23
C SER A 281 -9.50 25.55 9.53
N LEU A 282 -8.86 26.19 8.54
CA LEU A 282 -8.28 27.53 8.67
C LEU A 282 -9.19 28.61 8.04
N PRO A 283 -9.72 29.57 8.82
CA PRO A 283 -10.64 30.57 8.28
C PRO A 283 -9.93 31.78 7.63
N ASP A 284 -10.20 32.04 6.35
CA ASP A 284 -9.94 33.33 5.70
C ASP A 284 -11.13 34.28 5.94
N VAL A 285 -10.88 35.42 6.60
CA VAL A 285 -11.95 36.31 7.10
C VAL A 285 -11.90 37.69 6.44
N PHE A 286 -12.91 37.95 5.60
CA PHE A 286 -13.12 39.23 4.93
C PHE A 286 -14.10 40.10 5.74
N VAL A 287 -13.61 41.16 6.38
CA VAL A 287 -14.46 42.11 7.10
C VAL A 287 -15.12 43.06 6.11
N MET A 288 -16.45 43.00 6.02
CA MET A 288 -17.26 43.84 5.15
C MET A 288 -17.83 45.05 5.92
N GLN A 289 -17.79 46.24 5.32
CA GLN A 289 -18.26 47.47 5.92
C GLN A 289 -19.12 48.27 4.93
N VAL A 290 -20.27 48.76 5.41
CA VAL A 290 -21.06 49.74 4.67
C VAL A 290 -20.71 51.12 5.18
N VAL A 291 -20.27 52.00 4.28
CA VAL A 291 -19.89 53.38 4.59
C VAL A 291 -20.87 54.33 3.92
N ASN A 292 -21.43 55.26 4.68
CA ASN A 292 -22.23 56.37 4.17
C ASN A 292 -21.65 57.69 4.65
N ASN A 293 -21.35 58.60 3.73
CA ASN A 293 -20.80 59.92 4.03
C ASN A 293 -19.56 59.90 4.96
N GLY A 294 -18.72 58.88 4.81
CA GLY A 294 -17.49 58.68 5.58
C GLY A 294 -17.67 58.04 6.97
N ALA A 295 -18.88 57.61 7.34
CA ALA A 295 -19.15 56.87 8.56
C ALA A 295 -19.49 55.41 8.26
N ILE A 296 -18.92 54.48 9.03
CA ILE A 296 -19.30 53.06 9.00
C ILE A 296 -20.68 52.93 9.65
N ILE A 297 -21.66 52.41 8.90
CA ILE A 297 -23.06 52.28 9.32
C ILE A 297 -23.53 50.83 9.43
N ALA A 298 -22.80 49.87 8.85
CA ALA A 298 -22.97 48.44 9.08
C ALA A 298 -21.62 47.71 8.94
N THR A 299 -21.47 46.58 9.61
CA THR A 299 -20.29 45.70 9.52
C THR A 299 -20.75 44.25 9.58
N SER A 300 -20.11 43.39 8.80
CA SER A 300 -20.33 41.95 8.77
C SER A 300 -19.04 41.25 8.33
N SER A 301 -19.06 39.93 8.17
CA SER A 301 -17.94 39.14 7.65
C SER A 301 -18.40 38.17 6.56
N LEU A 302 -17.49 37.91 5.62
CA LEU A 302 -17.51 36.74 4.76
C LEU A 302 -16.33 35.88 5.20
N THR A 303 -16.60 34.65 5.61
CA THR A 303 -15.59 33.70 6.06
C THR A 303 -15.54 32.53 5.10
N VAL A 304 -14.34 32.21 4.60
CA VAL A 304 -14.07 31.00 3.82
C VAL A 304 -13.20 30.11 4.70
N ASN A 305 -13.70 28.95 5.10
CA ASN A 305 -12.89 27.95 5.79
C ASN A 305 -12.11 27.15 4.74
N VAL A 306 -10.79 27.12 4.86
CA VAL A 306 -9.95 26.22 4.08
C VAL A 306 -9.88 24.90 4.84
N LEU A 307 -10.28 23.82 4.18
CA LEU A 307 -10.16 22.46 4.68
C LEU A 307 -8.90 21.85 4.11
N ASP A 308 -8.22 21.11 4.96
CA ASP A 308 -6.94 20.49 4.68
C ASP A 308 -7.07 19.31 3.70
N ASP A 309 -5.95 18.85 3.18
CA ASP A 309 -5.85 17.68 2.34
C ASP A 309 -4.76 16.70 2.78
N GLY A 310 -5.07 15.86 3.75
CA GLY A 310 -4.12 14.84 4.15
C GLY A 310 -3.86 13.74 3.09
N PRO A 311 -2.95 12.81 3.42
CA PRO A 311 -2.41 11.87 2.47
C PRO A 311 -3.42 10.74 2.23
N VAL A 312 -3.38 10.16 1.04
CA VAL A 312 -4.24 9.05 0.61
C VAL A 312 -3.38 7.90 0.11
N ILE A 313 -3.75 6.68 0.51
CA ILE A 313 -3.08 5.45 0.10
C ILE A 313 -4.10 4.54 -0.58
N ASP A 314 -3.83 4.17 -1.83
CA ASP A 314 -4.58 3.18 -2.58
C ASP A 314 -3.77 1.87 -2.71
N VAL A 315 -4.44 0.74 -2.52
CA VAL A 315 -3.84 -0.58 -2.77
C VAL A 315 -4.06 -0.96 -4.24
N VAL A 316 -2.97 -1.26 -4.95
CA VAL A 316 -2.96 -1.71 -6.34
C VAL A 316 -2.98 -3.25 -6.38
N PRO A 317 -4.12 -3.91 -6.68
CA PRO A 317 -4.26 -5.36 -6.53
C PRO A 317 -3.51 -6.18 -7.58
N GLU A 318 -3.11 -5.55 -8.69
CA GLU A 318 -2.42 -6.18 -9.83
C GLU A 318 -0.89 -6.03 -9.74
N ALA A 319 -0.37 -5.44 -8.66
CA ALA A 319 1.07 -5.36 -8.44
C ALA A 319 1.66 -6.75 -8.15
N SER A 320 2.69 -7.13 -8.90
CA SER A 320 3.34 -8.43 -8.74
C SER A 320 4.25 -8.43 -7.51
N LEU A 321 3.72 -8.87 -6.37
CA LEU A 321 4.51 -9.25 -5.19
C LEU A 321 4.44 -10.77 -5.02
N SER A 322 5.57 -11.45 -5.19
CA SER A 322 5.71 -12.88 -4.93
C SER A 322 7.09 -13.16 -4.36
N LEU A 323 7.16 -14.04 -3.37
CA LEU A 323 8.41 -14.51 -2.78
C LEU A 323 8.47 -16.03 -2.90
N ARG A 324 9.62 -16.58 -3.31
CA ARG A 324 9.84 -18.01 -3.47
C ARG A 324 11.22 -18.44 -2.99
N THR A 325 11.27 -19.45 -2.14
CA THR A 325 12.51 -20.18 -1.80
C THR A 325 12.39 -21.67 -2.13
N GLU A 326 13.49 -22.39 -2.04
CA GLU A 326 13.58 -23.82 -2.38
C GLU A 326 14.34 -24.58 -1.27
N ASP A 327 13.88 -25.79 -0.94
CA ASP A 327 14.45 -26.64 0.13
C ASP A 327 15.85 -27.18 -0.20
N SER A 328 16.19 -27.26 -1.49
CA SER A 328 17.43 -27.89 -2.01
C SER A 328 18.73 -27.24 -1.54
N TYR A 329 18.65 -26.08 -0.87
CA TYR A 329 19.77 -25.25 -0.45
C TYR A 329 20.05 -25.29 1.06
N LEU A 330 19.38 -26.18 1.80
CA LEU A 330 19.56 -26.34 3.25
C LEU A 330 20.42 -27.58 3.59
N PRO A 331 20.99 -27.70 4.81
CA PRO A 331 21.88 -28.82 5.17
C PRO A 331 21.22 -30.21 4.96
N GLY A 332 21.54 -30.86 3.83
CA GLY A 332 20.90 -32.10 3.37
C GLY A 332 20.50 -32.12 1.89
N GLY A 333 20.44 -30.95 1.22
CA GLY A 333 20.11 -30.80 -0.19
C GLY A 333 21.26 -31.07 -1.17
N SER A 334 20.95 -31.09 -2.47
CA SER A 334 21.80 -31.66 -3.53
C SER A 334 22.72 -30.68 -4.28
N ASN A 335 22.66 -29.36 -4.04
CA ASN A 335 23.43 -28.37 -4.82
C ASN A 335 24.07 -27.25 -3.98
N GLU A 336 25.25 -26.77 -4.40
CA GLU A 336 25.97 -25.62 -3.83
C GLU A 336 25.74 -24.34 -4.71
N GLN A 337 24.66 -23.56 -4.42
CA GLN A 337 24.29 -22.16 -4.84
C GLN A 337 23.51 -21.90 -6.16
N PRO A 338 22.56 -20.90 -6.25
CA PRO A 338 21.95 -19.96 -5.23
C PRO A 338 20.42 -20.19 -4.97
N THR A 339 19.69 -19.68 -3.95
CA THR A 339 19.91 -19.15 -2.57
C THR A 339 18.66 -19.50 -1.73
N ASN A 340 18.80 -19.77 -0.42
CA ASN A 340 17.70 -19.92 0.55
C ASN A 340 17.00 -18.59 0.91
N THR A 341 17.10 -17.59 0.03
CA THR A 341 16.66 -16.22 0.28
C THR A 341 16.06 -15.65 -1.00
N ASP A 342 14.98 -14.89 -0.87
CA ASP A 342 14.33 -14.15 -1.96
C ASP A 342 13.87 -12.77 -1.49
N THR A 343 13.70 -11.83 -2.42
CA THR A 343 13.31 -10.44 -2.12
C THR A 343 12.27 -9.91 -3.09
N ALA A 344 11.27 -9.19 -2.58
CA ALA A 344 10.23 -8.55 -3.38
C ALA A 344 9.85 -7.18 -2.81
N SER A 345 9.44 -6.24 -3.66
CA SER A 345 9.12 -4.87 -3.23
C SER A 345 7.62 -4.70 -2.96
N ALA A 346 7.26 -4.34 -1.72
CA ALA A 346 5.90 -3.94 -1.36
C ALA A 346 5.54 -2.54 -1.88
N GLY A 347 6.52 -1.72 -2.29
CA GLY A 347 6.28 -0.36 -2.76
C GLY A 347 5.44 -0.29 -4.06
N GLY A 348 5.43 -1.35 -4.87
CA GLY A 348 4.56 -1.42 -6.05
C GLY A 348 3.08 -1.67 -5.73
N VAL A 349 2.78 -2.15 -4.52
CA VAL A 349 1.42 -2.49 -4.07
C VAL A 349 0.68 -1.27 -3.55
N PHE A 350 1.39 -0.24 -3.10
CA PHE A 350 0.80 0.97 -2.53
C PHE A 350 1.02 2.16 -3.45
N GLN A 351 -0.06 2.82 -3.84
CA GLN A 351 -0.03 4.11 -4.51
C GLN A 351 -0.32 5.19 -3.47
N VAL A 352 0.65 6.06 -3.23
CA VAL A 352 0.56 7.11 -2.22
C VAL A 352 0.43 8.47 -2.89
N VAL A 353 -0.53 9.27 -2.45
CA VAL A 353 -0.68 10.70 -2.77
C VAL A 353 -0.56 11.46 -1.47
N PHE A 354 0.40 12.38 -1.36
CA PHE A 354 0.72 13.07 -0.12
C PHE A 354 -0.08 14.35 0.12
N GLY A 355 -1.02 14.71 -0.74
CA GLY A 355 -1.68 16.01 -0.65
C GLY A 355 -0.86 17.15 -1.26
N ALA A 356 -1.42 18.37 -1.22
CA ALA A 356 -0.93 19.52 -1.96
C ALA A 356 0.37 20.10 -1.36
N ASP A 357 0.60 19.88 -0.08
CA ASP A 357 1.81 20.24 0.68
C ASP A 357 2.98 19.27 0.41
N GLY A 358 2.67 18.03 0.00
CA GLY A 358 3.60 17.01 -0.45
C GLY A 358 4.22 16.18 0.67
N PRO A 359 5.12 15.23 0.35
CA PRO A 359 5.67 14.33 1.36
C PRO A 359 6.48 15.07 2.42
N LYS A 360 6.42 14.57 3.67
CA LYS A 360 7.27 15.04 4.76
C LYS A 360 8.74 15.06 4.38
N LEU A 361 9.34 16.25 4.36
CA LEU A 361 10.75 16.42 4.03
C LEU A 361 11.62 16.39 5.30
N VAL A 362 12.33 15.30 5.54
CA VAL A 362 13.18 15.16 6.75
C VAL A 362 14.50 15.94 6.64
N GLN A 363 14.64 17.13 7.25
CA GLN A 363 15.88 17.94 7.22
C GLN A 363 16.98 17.55 8.27
N TYR A 364 18.26 17.46 7.89
CA TYR A 364 19.53 17.49 8.68
C TYR A 364 20.42 18.67 8.41
N ASN A 365 20.64 19.54 9.39
CA ASN A 365 21.67 20.59 9.28
C ASN A 365 21.56 21.46 7.99
N GLY A 366 20.36 21.57 7.40
CA GLY A 366 20.15 22.20 6.08
C GLY A 366 20.42 21.28 4.86
N GLU A 367 20.84 20.05 5.09
CA GLU A 367 20.72 18.82 4.27
C GLU A 367 19.60 17.93 4.90
N TYR A 368 19.42 16.62 4.63
CA TYR A 368 18.29 15.75 5.11
C TYR A 368 18.71 14.71 6.20
N SER A 369 17.91 14.42 7.26
CA SER A 369 18.37 13.77 8.55
C SER A 369 17.96 12.36 8.86
N GLU A 370 18.91 11.65 9.51
CA GLU A 370 18.73 10.37 10.20
C GLU A 370 17.86 10.48 11.49
N GLY A 371 16.91 11.41 11.58
CA GLY A 371 16.13 11.57 12.83
C GLY A 371 14.78 12.25 12.73
N GLY A 372 14.23 12.45 11.53
CA GLY A 372 12.80 12.68 11.37
C GLY A 372 12.13 11.42 10.84
N ASP A 373 10.85 11.26 11.13
CA ASP A 373 10.06 10.15 10.61
C ASP A 373 10.05 10.24 9.08
N PRO A 374 10.47 9.18 8.36
CA PRO A 374 10.44 9.17 6.91
C PRO A 374 8.99 9.38 6.43
N SER A 375 8.82 10.00 5.26
CA SER A 375 7.48 10.18 4.68
C SER A 375 6.76 8.86 4.40
N LEU A 376 7.49 7.75 4.32
CA LEU A 376 6.96 6.40 4.20
C LEU A 376 7.59 5.49 5.25
N GLU A 377 6.74 4.79 5.99
CA GLU A 377 7.13 3.74 6.94
C GLU A 377 6.50 2.42 6.53
N TYR A 378 7.31 1.35 6.53
CA TYR A 378 6.87 -0.01 6.25
C TYR A 378 7.11 -0.90 7.47
N SER A 379 6.13 -1.75 7.79
CA SER A 379 6.25 -2.70 8.89
C SER A 379 5.39 -3.94 8.65
N PHE A 380 5.63 -5.01 9.41
CA PHE A 380 4.71 -6.14 9.45
C PHE A 380 3.65 -5.96 10.54
N GLY A 381 2.48 -6.59 10.36
CA GLY A 381 1.49 -6.74 11.42
C GLY A 381 2.04 -7.50 12.64
N GLU A 382 1.45 -7.25 13.81
CA GLU A 382 1.80 -7.98 15.03
C GLU A 382 1.24 -9.41 14.98
N LEU A 383 2.13 -10.41 15.10
CA LEU A 383 1.80 -11.83 15.05
C LEU A 383 2.21 -12.50 16.37
N ASP A 384 1.29 -13.26 16.96
CA ASP A 384 1.52 -14.06 18.16
C ASP A 384 0.96 -15.47 17.99
N GLY A 385 1.76 -16.35 17.38
CA GLY A 385 1.43 -17.77 17.22
C GLY A 385 0.39 -18.05 16.13
N VAL A 386 0.38 -17.24 15.07
CA VAL A 386 -0.52 -17.43 13.92
C VAL A 386 -0.10 -18.66 13.12
N ASP A 387 -1.03 -19.51 12.72
CA ASP A 387 -0.72 -20.69 11.91
C ASP A 387 -0.36 -20.30 10.48
N SER A 388 0.85 -20.63 10.03
CA SER A 388 1.29 -20.35 8.66
C SER A 388 0.60 -21.23 7.60
N GLY A 389 0.02 -22.35 8.04
CA GLY A 389 -0.43 -23.43 7.16
C GLY A 389 0.68 -24.40 6.75
N LEU A 390 1.94 -24.09 7.09
CA LEU A 390 3.12 -24.89 6.77
C LEU A 390 3.49 -25.82 7.92
N LYS A 391 4.24 -26.87 7.62
CA LYS A 391 4.79 -27.81 8.60
C LYS A 391 6.28 -27.98 8.43
N ASP A 392 6.98 -28.16 9.53
CA ASP A 392 8.42 -28.44 9.52
C ASP A 392 8.68 -29.90 9.14
N MET A 393 9.62 -30.14 8.23
CA MET A 393 9.91 -31.49 7.72
C MET A 393 10.42 -32.43 8.82
N LEU A 394 11.31 -31.94 9.69
CA LEU A 394 11.99 -32.77 10.69
C LEU A 394 11.06 -33.22 11.82
N THR A 395 10.15 -32.34 12.25
CA THR A 395 9.26 -32.60 13.39
C THR A 395 7.85 -33.00 12.97
N GLY A 396 7.39 -32.58 11.79
CA GLY A 396 6.01 -32.72 11.33
C GLY A 396 4.99 -31.85 12.07
N GLU A 397 5.47 -30.89 12.86
CA GLU A 397 4.64 -29.93 13.61
C GLU A 397 4.35 -28.68 12.77
N SER A 398 3.25 -27.98 13.09
CA SER A 398 2.89 -26.71 12.44
C SER A 398 3.93 -25.64 12.72
N ILE A 399 4.23 -24.84 11.70
CA ILE A 399 5.07 -23.65 11.82
C ILE A 399 4.14 -22.48 12.15
N LEU A 400 4.39 -21.82 13.28
CA LEU A 400 3.64 -20.65 13.72
C LEU A 400 4.45 -19.37 13.51
N LEU A 401 3.76 -18.28 13.16
CA LEU A 401 4.31 -16.96 12.90
C LEU A 401 4.29 -16.10 14.16
N TYR A 402 5.39 -15.39 14.38
CA TYR A 402 5.57 -14.44 15.48
C TYR A 402 6.29 -13.20 14.98
N THR A 403 5.99 -12.05 15.56
CA THR A 403 6.79 -10.83 15.36
C THR A 403 7.89 -10.75 16.44
N ASP A 404 9.12 -10.44 16.04
CA ASP A 404 10.26 -10.29 16.96
C ASP A 404 10.34 -8.87 17.56
N GLU A 405 11.31 -8.64 18.44
CA GLU A 405 11.52 -7.33 19.09
C GLU A 405 11.90 -6.21 18.11
N ASN A 406 12.30 -6.54 16.88
CA ASN A 406 12.69 -5.60 15.83
C ASN A 406 11.58 -5.40 14.78
N GLY A 407 10.42 -6.07 14.92
CA GLY A 407 9.33 -6.01 13.94
C GLY A 407 9.45 -7.00 12.77
N ASN A 408 10.41 -7.93 12.78
CA ASN A 408 10.54 -8.98 11.77
C ASN A 408 9.60 -10.15 12.05
N VAL A 409 9.19 -10.88 11.01
CA VAL A 409 8.38 -12.09 11.18
C VAL A 409 9.27 -13.33 11.24
N ILE A 410 9.00 -14.19 12.22
CA ILE A 410 9.69 -15.46 12.42
C ILE A 410 8.66 -16.58 12.33
N GLY A 411 8.84 -17.50 11.38
CA GLY A 411 8.17 -18.78 11.37
C GLY A 411 8.94 -19.79 12.23
N ARG A 412 8.33 -20.37 13.26
CA ARG A 412 9.00 -21.36 14.13
C ARG A 412 8.07 -22.47 14.62
N VAL A 413 8.68 -23.57 15.03
CA VAL A 413 8.00 -24.69 15.70
C VAL A 413 8.09 -24.50 17.23
N GLU A 414 6.95 -24.48 17.93
CA GLU A 414 6.92 -24.22 19.37
C GLU A 414 7.77 -25.18 20.20
N SER A 415 7.81 -26.46 19.82
CA SER A 415 8.52 -27.49 20.59
C SER A 415 10.05 -27.32 20.59
N LEU A 416 10.59 -26.55 19.64
CA LEU A 416 12.02 -26.29 19.46
C LEU A 416 12.45 -24.96 20.12
N GLY A 417 11.50 -24.09 20.44
CA GLY A 417 11.74 -22.81 21.10
C GLY A 417 12.18 -21.69 20.15
N ASN A 418 12.47 -20.52 20.72
CA ASN A 418 12.62 -19.27 19.95
C ASN A 418 13.92 -19.17 19.12
N GLU A 419 14.92 -20.01 19.38
CA GLU A 419 16.23 -19.95 18.71
C GLU A 419 16.27 -20.76 17.41
N ASP A 420 15.24 -21.56 17.13
CA ASP A 420 15.15 -22.44 15.96
C ASP A 420 14.07 -21.95 14.98
N ALA A 421 14.33 -20.81 14.33
CA ALA A 421 13.50 -20.32 13.23
C ALA A 421 13.54 -21.26 12.02
N THR A 422 12.38 -21.49 11.40
CA THR A 422 12.24 -22.22 10.13
C THR A 422 12.43 -21.29 8.95
N PHE A 423 11.94 -20.06 9.03
CA PHE A 423 12.21 -18.98 8.08
C PHE A 423 12.01 -17.63 8.77
N THR A 424 12.53 -16.57 8.16
CA THR A 424 12.36 -15.18 8.61
C THR A 424 11.92 -14.29 7.46
N LEU A 425 11.07 -13.30 7.74
CA LEU A 425 10.77 -12.19 6.85
C LEU A 425 11.24 -10.89 7.50
N THR A 426 11.96 -10.08 6.72
CA THR A 426 12.39 -8.74 7.12
C THR A 426 11.90 -7.73 6.11
N ILE A 427 11.58 -6.51 6.52
CA ILE A 427 11.23 -5.40 5.63
C ILE A 427 12.14 -4.21 5.90
N ASN A 428 12.66 -3.59 4.85
CA ASN A 428 13.53 -2.42 4.99
C ASN A 428 12.75 -1.10 4.83
N GLU A 429 13.45 0.03 5.03
CA GLU A 429 12.88 1.38 4.92
C GLU A 429 12.32 1.73 3.54
N TYR A 430 12.67 0.96 2.50
CA TYR A 430 12.18 1.13 1.13
C TYR A 430 11.02 0.20 0.78
N GLY A 431 10.51 -0.57 1.75
CA GLY A 431 9.43 -1.53 1.53
C GLY A 431 9.87 -2.82 0.82
N VAL A 432 11.17 -3.11 0.76
CA VAL A 432 11.66 -4.40 0.24
C VAL A 432 11.52 -5.46 1.32
N VAL A 433 10.73 -6.48 1.03
CA VAL A 433 10.54 -7.67 1.84
C VAL A 433 11.57 -8.72 1.45
N THR A 434 12.29 -9.26 2.42
CA THR A 434 13.24 -10.36 2.25
C THR A 434 12.72 -11.59 2.97
N LEU A 435 12.57 -12.70 2.26
CA LEU A 435 12.34 -14.03 2.81
C LEU A 435 13.67 -14.76 2.92
N GLU A 436 13.99 -15.31 4.09
CA GLU A 436 15.10 -16.23 4.28
C GLU A 436 14.60 -17.54 4.90
N GLN A 437 14.76 -18.63 4.18
CA GLN A 437 14.45 -19.96 4.65
C GLN A 437 15.65 -20.58 5.36
N LEU A 438 15.43 -21.15 6.54
CA LEU A 438 16.49 -21.69 7.41
C LEU A 438 16.37 -23.20 7.62
N ARG A 439 15.16 -23.77 7.43
CA ARG A 439 14.89 -25.20 7.60
C ARG A 439 13.91 -25.74 6.53
N PRO A 440 14.03 -27.04 6.17
CA PRO A 440 13.18 -27.64 5.16
C PRO A 440 11.71 -27.67 5.59
N ILE A 441 10.82 -27.41 4.64
CA ILE A 441 9.38 -27.41 4.83
C ILE A 441 8.82 -28.75 4.36
N MET A 442 7.71 -29.18 4.95
CA MET A 442 7.09 -30.46 4.59
C MET A 442 6.21 -30.28 3.36
N HIS A 443 6.56 -30.96 2.28
CA HIS A 443 5.77 -31.06 1.06
C HIS A 443 4.82 -32.27 1.07
N GLU A 444 3.80 -32.23 0.21
CA GLU A 444 2.95 -33.39 -0.02
C GLU A 444 3.76 -34.48 -0.76
N ALA A 445 3.34 -35.74 -0.67
CA ALA A 445 4.12 -36.84 -1.24
C ALA A 445 4.33 -36.64 -2.76
N PRO A 446 5.57 -36.80 -3.27
CA PRO A 446 5.87 -36.56 -4.68
C PRO A 446 4.97 -37.37 -5.60
N ASP A 447 4.29 -36.70 -6.52
CA ASP A 447 3.51 -37.29 -7.59
C ASP A 447 4.38 -37.65 -8.81
N GLY A 448 5.64 -37.17 -8.80
CA GLY A 448 6.66 -37.41 -9.81
C GLY A 448 6.53 -36.53 -11.04
N VAL A 449 5.81 -35.41 -10.95
CA VAL A 449 5.65 -34.40 -11.99
C VAL A 449 6.37 -33.11 -11.57
N GLU A 450 7.50 -32.85 -12.23
CA GLU A 450 8.24 -31.59 -12.09
C GLU A 450 7.34 -30.37 -12.35
N GLY A 451 7.37 -29.40 -11.44
CA GLY A 451 6.47 -28.24 -11.37
C GLY A 451 5.08 -28.54 -10.83
N GLY A 452 4.88 -29.67 -10.14
CA GLY A 452 3.61 -30.06 -9.53
C GLY A 452 3.23 -29.21 -8.32
N LEU A 453 1.92 -29.15 -7.98
CA LEU A 453 1.45 -28.44 -6.78
C LEU A 453 1.86 -29.16 -5.48
N ASP A 454 2.25 -30.42 -5.56
CA ASP A 454 2.86 -31.18 -4.47
C ASP A 454 4.28 -30.71 -4.17
N GLU A 455 4.99 -30.18 -5.17
CA GLU A 455 6.34 -29.64 -5.05
C GLU A 455 6.36 -28.22 -4.50
N VAL A 456 5.22 -27.52 -4.37
CA VAL A 456 5.17 -26.16 -3.81
C VAL A 456 4.22 -26.08 -2.62
N GLN A 457 4.71 -25.59 -1.49
CA GLN A 457 3.89 -25.19 -0.35
C GLN A 457 3.71 -23.68 -0.34
N ILE A 458 2.50 -23.24 -0.01
CA ILE A 458 2.13 -21.82 0.01
C ILE A 458 1.79 -21.43 1.44
N LEU A 459 2.34 -20.31 1.92
CA LEU A 459 1.97 -19.74 3.20
C LEU A 459 0.57 -19.10 3.08
N THR A 460 -0.37 -19.50 3.94
CA THR A 460 -1.79 -19.12 3.79
C THR A 460 -2.32 -18.18 4.87
N ALA A 461 -1.47 -17.72 5.79
CA ALA A 461 -1.87 -16.80 6.86
C ALA A 461 -2.26 -15.43 6.28
N GLU A 462 -3.55 -15.09 6.35
CA GLU A 462 -4.08 -13.78 5.93
C GLU A 462 -3.72 -12.67 6.93
N GLU A 463 -3.41 -13.02 8.18
CA GLU A 463 -2.96 -12.10 9.22
C GLU A 463 -1.51 -11.62 9.00
N LEU A 464 -0.73 -12.29 8.14
CA LEU A 464 0.58 -11.82 7.72
C LEU A 464 0.40 -10.65 6.74
N VAL A 465 0.39 -9.44 7.28
CA VAL A 465 0.22 -8.21 6.51
C VAL A 465 1.48 -7.34 6.53
N VAL A 466 1.71 -6.61 5.44
CA VAL A 466 2.60 -5.44 5.38
C VAL A 466 1.75 -4.21 5.59
N ASN A 467 2.09 -3.39 6.58
CA ASN A 467 1.51 -2.09 6.81
C ASN A 467 2.39 -1.03 6.18
N ILE A 468 1.76 -0.04 5.55
CA ILE A 468 2.38 1.22 5.12
C ILE A 468 1.78 2.36 5.93
N ARG A 469 2.61 3.33 6.30
CA ARG A 469 2.17 4.63 6.81
C ARG A 469 2.83 5.73 5.99
N ALA A 470 2.02 6.60 5.40
CA ALA A 470 2.46 7.80 4.69
C ALA A 470 2.27 9.02 5.59
N THR A 471 3.24 9.94 5.58
CA THR A 471 3.17 11.23 6.28
C THR A 471 3.54 12.36 5.32
N ASP A 472 2.73 13.40 5.27
CA ASP A 472 2.91 14.59 4.43
C ASP A 472 3.60 15.74 5.18
N GLY A 473 3.57 16.93 4.59
CA GLY A 473 4.41 18.08 4.93
C GLY A 473 4.06 18.74 6.26
N ASP A 474 2.79 18.70 6.67
CA ASP A 474 2.29 19.25 7.94
C ASP A 474 1.99 18.20 9.02
N ASP A 475 2.47 16.98 8.79
CA ASP A 475 2.48 15.82 9.70
C ASP A 475 1.19 15.00 9.75
N ASP A 476 0.24 15.24 8.85
CA ASP A 476 -0.89 14.36 8.63
C ASP A 476 -0.42 12.99 8.13
N SER A 477 -1.16 11.93 8.49
CA SER A 477 -0.75 10.58 8.13
C SER A 477 -1.90 9.67 7.77
N ALA A 478 -1.65 8.79 6.80
CA ALA A 478 -2.56 7.74 6.37
C ALA A 478 -1.86 6.39 6.47
N SER A 479 -2.61 5.34 6.77
CA SER A 479 -2.10 3.98 6.90
C SER A 479 -2.98 2.99 6.16
N GLU A 480 -2.34 2.01 5.54
CA GLU A 480 -3.02 0.94 4.82
C GLU A 480 -2.26 -0.38 4.98
N SER A 481 -2.92 -1.50 4.70
CA SER A 481 -2.33 -2.83 4.87
C SER A 481 -2.56 -3.73 3.67
N PHE A 482 -1.61 -4.65 3.43
CA PHE A 482 -1.68 -5.64 2.37
C PHE A 482 -1.27 -7.02 2.88
N SER A 483 -2.11 -8.03 2.63
CA SER A 483 -1.84 -9.41 3.04
C SER A 483 -0.84 -10.11 2.12
N LEU A 484 0.17 -10.75 2.72
CA LEU A 484 1.11 -11.64 2.04
C LEU A 484 0.63 -13.09 1.97
N GLY A 485 -0.50 -13.42 2.61
CA GLY A 485 -1.10 -14.74 2.54
C GLY A 485 -1.37 -15.13 1.08
N GLY A 486 -0.81 -16.28 0.67
CA GLY A 486 -0.92 -16.79 -0.70
C GLY A 486 0.16 -16.30 -1.66
N LEU A 487 1.06 -15.40 -1.24
CA LEU A 487 2.10 -14.80 -2.10
C LEU A 487 3.51 -15.30 -1.79
N ILE A 488 3.64 -16.16 -0.79
CA ILE A 488 4.92 -16.75 -0.37
C ILE A 488 4.88 -18.25 -0.65
N GLU A 489 5.81 -18.69 -1.50
CA GLU A 489 5.95 -20.06 -1.96
C GLU A 489 7.26 -20.67 -1.46
N PHE A 490 7.20 -21.95 -1.13
CA PHE A 490 8.35 -22.77 -0.76
C PHE A 490 8.33 -23.97 -1.70
N GLY A 491 9.38 -24.17 -2.48
CA GLY A 491 9.53 -25.30 -3.38
C GLY A 491 10.32 -26.45 -2.76
N ASP A 492 9.97 -27.67 -3.17
CA ASP A 492 10.55 -28.92 -2.69
C ASP A 492 11.90 -29.17 -3.36
N ASP A 493 12.79 -29.89 -2.68
CA ASP A 493 13.96 -30.43 -3.35
C ASP A 493 13.55 -31.63 -4.20
N VAL A 494 13.31 -31.39 -5.50
CA VAL A 494 12.99 -32.50 -6.40
C VAL A 494 14.11 -33.52 -6.33
N VAL A 495 13.79 -34.71 -5.83
CA VAL A 495 14.67 -35.88 -5.98
C VAL A 495 14.73 -36.15 -7.49
N THR A 496 15.77 -35.64 -8.13
CA THR A 496 16.12 -36.01 -9.49
C THR A 496 16.61 -37.45 -9.44
N ALA A 497 15.65 -38.38 -9.54
CA ALA A 497 15.94 -39.71 -10.01
C ALA A 497 16.42 -39.55 -11.45
N VAL A 498 17.74 -39.41 -11.63
CA VAL A 498 18.35 -39.48 -12.95
C VAL A 498 17.79 -40.74 -13.60
N HIS A 499 17.04 -40.55 -14.68
CA HIS A 499 16.51 -41.64 -15.47
C HIS A 499 17.70 -42.36 -16.12
N ASP A 500 18.34 -43.24 -15.37
CA ASP A 500 19.09 -44.33 -15.93
C ASP A 500 18.09 -45.06 -16.84
N ARG A 501 18.34 -45.07 -18.16
CA ARG A 501 17.43 -45.72 -19.11
C ARG A 501 17.37 -47.21 -18.81
N GLY A 502 16.43 -47.61 -17.97
CA GLY A 502 16.35 -48.98 -17.48
C GLY A 502 15.11 -49.32 -16.66
N HIS A 503 13.94 -48.75 -16.92
CA HIS A 503 12.70 -49.33 -16.37
C HIS A 503 12.38 -50.67 -17.08
N VAL A 504 12.61 -51.79 -16.39
CA VAL A 504 11.61 -52.69 -15.78
C VAL A 504 12.39 -53.85 -15.13
N ASP A 505 12.37 -53.89 -13.81
CA ASP A 505 12.81 -55.01 -12.97
C ASP A 505 12.03 -56.30 -13.29
N PHE A 506 12.74 -57.41 -13.50
CA PHE A 506 12.48 -58.70 -12.84
C PHE A 506 13.72 -59.61 -13.01
N SER A 507 14.63 -59.61 -12.03
CA SER A 507 15.26 -60.80 -11.42
C SER A 507 16.77 -60.71 -11.08
N GLN A 508 17.01 -60.84 -9.76
CA GLN A 508 18.22 -61.22 -9.02
C GLN A 508 19.20 -60.09 -8.63
N ASP A 509 19.10 -59.71 -7.34
CA ASP A 509 20.06 -58.90 -6.57
C ASP A 509 21.52 -59.34 -6.80
N TYR A 510 22.30 -58.51 -7.48
CA TYR A 510 23.77 -58.52 -7.40
C TYR A 510 24.31 -57.11 -7.08
N GLU A 511 23.79 -56.46 -6.03
CA GLU A 511 24.31 -55.16 -5.60
C GLU A 511 25.66 -55.31 -4.86
N ILE A 512 26.74 -54.82 -5.47
CA ILE A 512 27.98 -54.50 -4.78
C ILE A 512 27.68 -53.34 -3.81
N ARG A 513 27.41 -53.67 -2.53
CA ARG A 513 26.93 -52.72 -1.50
C ARG A 513 27.96 -51.68 -1.00
N TYR A 514 29.15 -51.64 -1.58
CA TYR A 514 30.24 -50.76 -1.13
C TYR A 514 30.79 -49.95 -2.30
N ALA A 515 31.30 -48.75 -2.02
CA ALA A 515 31.97 -47.93 -3.04
C ALA A 515 33.14 -48.72 -3.68
N ILE A 516 33.17 -48.70 -5.01
CA ILE A 516 34.26 -49.29 -5.80
C ILE A 516 35.50 -48.44 -5.57
N SER A 517 36.59 -49.10 -5.20
CA SER A 517 37.86 -48.45 -4.84
C SER A 517 38.96 -48.69 -5.88
N ASN A 518 38.83 -49.73 -6.71
CA ASN A 518 39.79 -50.09 -7.74
C ASN A 518 39.19 -51.15 -8.67
N VAL A 519 39.48 -51.10 -9.96
CA VAL A 519 39.16 -52.17 -10.92
C VAL A 519 40.41 -52.55 -11.73
N LEU A 520 40.60 -53.85 -11.91
CA LEU A 520 41.68 -54.44 -12.69
C LEU A 520 41.13 -54.99 -14.01
N PHE A 521 41.77 -54.63 -15.12
CA PHE A 521 41.48 -55.17 -16.46
C PHE A 521 42.60 -56.07 -16.91
N LEU A 522 42.24 -57.24 -17.41
CA LEU A 522 43.12 -58.09 -18.20
C LEU A 522 42.76 -57.89 -19.66
N VAL A 523 43.74 -57.47 -20.46
CA VAL A 523 43.55 -57.10 -21.86
C VAL A 523 44.53 -57.89 -22.72
N ASP A 524 44.02 -58.59 -23.73
CA ASP A 524 44.85 -59.20 -24.76
C ASP A 524 45.31 -58.12 -25.74
N VAL A 525 46.59 -57.76 -25.65
CA VAL A 525 47.24 -56.81 -26.55
C VAL A 525 48.20 -57.60 -27.44
N ASN A 526 47.79 -57.88 -28.67
CA ASN A 526 48.56 -58.61 -29.69
C ASN A 526 48.98 -60.05 -29.30
N GLY A 527 48.17 -60.76 -28.52
CA GLY A 527 48.40 -62.16 -28.10
C GLY A 527 49.12 -62.30 -26.76
N GLU A 528 49.33 -61.20 -26.03
CA GLU A 528 49.85 -61.20 -24.66
C GLU A 528 48.87 -60.48 -23.72
N GLU A 529 48.54 -61.12 -22.60
CA GLU A 529 47.65 -60.56 -21.59
C GLU A 529 48.41 -59.55 -20.72
N GLN A 530 47.89 -58.32 -20.68
CA GLN A 530 48.43 -57.22 -19.90
C GLN A 530 47.39 -56.71 -18.91
N ALA A 531 47.83 -56.31 -17.72
CA ALA A 531 46.96 -55.82 -16.68
C ALA A 531 46.96 -54.29 -16.61
N PHE A 532 45.77 -53.68 -16.57
CA PHE A 532 45.56 -52.24 -16.47
C PHE A 532 44.65 -51.89 -15.29
N LYS A 533 44.86 -50.71 -14.71
CA LYS A 533 43.95 -50.08 -13.75
C LYS A 533 43.72 -48.62 -14.12
N ILE A 534 42.68 -48.01 -13.58
CA ILE A 534 42.43 -46.56 -13.67
C ILE A 534 42.67 -45.95 -12.29
N ASP A 535 43.34 -44.81 -12.24
CA ASP A 535 43.56 -44.04 -11.01
C ASP A 535 42.86 -42.67 -11.14
N ASP A 536 41.53 -42.67 -11.25
CA ASP A 536 40.63 -41.55 -10.91
C ASP A 536 39.18 -42.07 -10.96
N TYR A 537 38.52 -42.22 -9.81
CA TYR A 537 37.20 -42.87 -9.69
C TYR A 537 36.11 -41.96 -9.15
N GLU A 538 36.42 -40.71 -8.77
CA GLU A 538 35.43 -39.87 -8.10
C GLU A 538 34.35 -39.37 -9.07
N ASN A 539 34.64 -39.24 -10.36
CA ASN A 539 33.68 -38.71 -11.36
C ASN A 539 33.54 -39.55 -12.65
N LEU A 540 33.92 -40.83 -12.65
CA LEU A 540 33.90 -41.64 -13.88
C LEU A 540 33.01 -42.89 -13.76
N PHE A 541 31.80 -42.72 -14.30
CA PHE A 541 30.85 -43.71 -14.80
C PHE A 541 30.14 -44.61 -13.77
N ASN A 542 28.85 -44.34 -13.54
CA ASN A 542 27.92 -45.17 -12.77
C ASN A 542 27.79 -46.63 -13.30
N GLU A 543 28.16 -46.88 -14.57
CA GLU A 543 28.06 -48.18 -15.26
C GLU A 543 28.84 -49.33 -14.59
N MET A 544 29.91 -49.05 -13.84
CA MET A 544 30.74 -50.07 -13.19
C MET A 544 30.12 -50.74 -11.95
N LYS A 545 29.03 -50.16 -11.43
CA LYS A 545 28.29 -50.73 -10.29
C LYS A 545 27.43 -51.94 -10.70
N ASP A 546 27.22 -52.13 -12.02
CA ASP A 546 26.55 -53.28 -12.63
C ASP A 546 27.58 -54.20 -13.34
N PRO A 547 27.99 -55.32 -12.72
CA PRO A 547 28.93 -56.28 -13.32
C PRO A 547 28.43 -56.89 -14.64
N ASP A 548 27.11 -56.91 -14.87
CA ASP A 548 26.55 -57.56 -16.05
C ASP A 548 26.56 -56.66 -17.29
N ASN A 549 26.90 -55.37 -17.17
CA ASN A 549 26.88 -54.43 -18.31
C ASN A 549 27.93 -53.27 -18.30
N PRO A 550 29.24 -53.56 -18.39
CA PRO A 550 30.29 -52.54 -18.39
C PRO A 550 30.54 -51.87 -19.76
N GLN A 551 29.53 -51.68 -20.62
CA GLN A 551 29.73 -51.43 -22.06
C GLN A 551 30.48 -50.14 -22.43
N GLY A 552 30.21 -48.99 -21.79
CA GLY A 552 30.93 -47.75 -22.07
C GLY A 552 32.39 -47.83 -21.62
N PHE A 553 32.62 -48.55 -20.52
CA PHE A 553 33.92 -48.75 -19.91
C PHE A 553 34.82 -49.70 -20.72
N VAL A 554 34.27 -50.84 -21.17
CA VAL A 554 34.98 -51.83 -22.00
C VAL A 554 35.45 -51.16 -23.29
N ALA A 555 34.58 -50.40 -23.95
CA ALA A 555 34.92 -49.70 -25.18
C ALA A 555 36.05 -48.68 -24.99
N TRP A 556 36.08 -47.96 -23.87
CA TRP A 556 37.13 -46.99 -23.58
C TRP A 556 38.50 -47.66 -23.33
N VAL A 557 38.57 -48.70 -22.51
CA VAL A 557 39.84 -49.41 -22.23
C VAL A 557 40.37 -50.10 -23.48
N GLU A 558 39.51 -50.72 -24.28
CA GLU A 558 39.90 -51.32 -25.57
C GLU A 558 40.42 -50.26 -26.55
N ALA A 559 39.83 -49.06 -26.57
CA ALA A 559 40.30 -47.94 -27.39
C ALA A 559 41.67 -47.41 -26.94
N GLN A 560 41.91 -47.28 -25.63
CA GLN A 560 43.17 -46.77 -25.08
C GLN A 560 44.33 -47.77 -25.23
N THR A 561 44.05 -49.06 -25.10
CA THR A 561 45.07 -50.12 -25.14
C THR A 561 45.27 -50.71 -26.53
N GLY A 562 44.29 -50.56 -27.42
CA GLY A 562 44.26 -51.20 -28.73
C GLY A 562 44.12 -52.73 -28.66
N GLY A 563 43.73 -53.27 -27.50
CA GLY A 563 43.53 -54.70 -27.24
C GLY A 563 42.07 -55.05 -26.94
N THR A 564 41.79 -56.31 -26.62
CA THR A 564 40.45 -56.80 -26.25
C THR A 564 40.45 -57.24 -24.78
N ILE A 565 39.47 -56.83 -24.00
CA ILE A 565 39.38 -57.22 -22.59
C ILE A 565 39.04 -58.71 -22.50
N THR A 566 39.86 -59.47 -21.75
CA THR A 566 39.67 -60.91 -21.51
C THR A 566 38.97 -61.20 -20.19
N ALA A 567 39.18 -60.35 -19.18
CA ALA A 567 38.53 -60.41 -17.88
C ALA A 567 38.68 -59.07 -17.14
N TYR A 568 37.84 -58.84 -16.13
CA TYR A 568 38.02 -57.73 -15.21
C TYR A 568 37.60 -58.12 -13.78
N TYR A 569 38.14 -57.41 -12.79
CA TYR A 569 37.94 -57.69 -11.37
C TYR A 569 37.76 -56.41 -10.57
N ILE A 570 36.75 -56.36 -9.71
CA ILE A 570 36.35 -55.17 -8.97
C ILE A 570 36.77 -55.31 -7.50
N LYS A 571 37.27 -54.23 -6.90
CA LYS A 571 37.45 -54.13 -5.45
C LYS A 571 36.52 -53.06 -4.88
N ALA A 572 35.60 -53.47 -4.02
CA ALA A 572 34.70 -52.56 -3.30
C ALA A 572 34.82 -52.76 -1.79
N GLY A 573 35.08 -51.67 -1.06
CA GLY A 573 35.40 -51.75 0.36
C GLY A 573 36.62 -52.65 0.66
N GLN A 574 36.40 -53.76 1.38
CA GLN A 574 37.42 -54.78 1.69
C GLN A 574 37.23 -56.09 0.91
N VAL A 575 36.36 -56.11 -0.11
CA VAL A 575 35.94 -57.34 -0.82
C VAL A 575 36.30 -57.23 -2.30
N PHE A 576 36.67 -58.36 -2.92
CA PHE A 576 36.96 -58.48 -4.35
C PHE A 576 35.87 -59.27 -5.06
N TYR A 577 35.56 -58.87 -6.29
CA TYR A 577 34.52 -59.46 -7.13
C TYR A 577 35.08 -59.83 -8.52
N ASP A 578 34.58 -60.91 -9.12
CA ASP A 578 34.81 -61.23 -10.53
C ASP A 578 33.82 -60.49 -11.46
N SER A 579 33.96 -60.70 -12.77
CA SER A 579 33.11 -60.07 -13.79
C SER A 579 31.63 -60.49 -13.73
N ASP A 580 31.33 -61.58 -13.02
CA ASP A 580 29.97 -62.08 -12.82
C ASP A 580 29.40 -61.61 -11.47
N GLY A 581 30.10 -60.70 -10.77
CA GLY A 581 29.68 -60.15 -9.48
C GLY A 581 29.87 -61.08 -8.28
N ASN A 582 30.56 -62.22 -8.42
CA ASN A 582 30.79 -63.14 -7.30
C ASN A 582 31.96 -62.68 -6.43
N VAL A 583 31.84 -62.84 -5.11
CA VAL A 583 32.96 -62.59 -4.19
C VAL A 583 34.08 -63.61 -4.41
N ILE A 584 35.28 -63.12 -4.67
CA ILE A 584 36.48 -63.93 -4.93
C ILE A 584 37.60 -63.69 -3.91
N ASP A 585 38.51 -64.66 -3.82
CA ASP A 585 39.82 -64.48 -3.20
C ASP A 585 40.88 -64.29 -4.32
N PRO A 586 41.46 -63.10 -4.47
CA PRO A 586 42.35 -62.79 -5.59
C PRO A 586 43.64 -63.63 -5.58
N GLU A 587 44.08 -64.19 -4.44
CA GLU A 587 45.23 -65.09 -4.43
C GLU A 587 44.90 -66.46 -5.01
N LEU A 588 43.66 -66.94 -4.81
CA LEU A 588 43.17 -68.23 -5.33
C LEU A 588 42.85 -68.18 -6.83
N GLU A 589 42.42 -67.02 -7.32
CA GLU A 589 42.19 -66.75 -8.76
C GLU A 589 43.50 -66.44 -9.53
N GLY A 590 44.66 -66.55 -8.89
CA GLY A 590 45.95 -66.30 -9.53
C GLY A 590 46.28 -64.83 -9.76
N LEU A 591 45.50 -63.91 -9.18
CA LEU A 591 45.69 -62.45 -9.30
C LEU A 591 46.74 -61.88 -8.34
N GLY A 592 47.38 -62.72 -7.52
CA GLY A 592 48.38 -62.28 -6.53
C GLY A 592 49.55 -61.46 -7.12
N GLY A 593 49.87 -61.66 -8.40
CA GLY A 593 50.88 -60.87 -9.12
C GLY A 593 50.45 -59.45 -9.49
N TYR A 594 49.16 -59.11 -9.36
CA TYR A 594 48.56 -57.81 -9.68
C TYR A 594 48.18 -57.00 -8.43
N LEU A 595 48.34 -57.58 -7.25
CA LEU A 595 48.04 -56.93 -5.98
C LEU A 595 49.20 -56.06 -5.47
N ALA A 596 48.86 -54.99 -4.76
CA ALA A 596 49.75 -54.10 -4.01
C ALA A 596 49.24 -53.87 -2.58
N GLY A 597 49.98 -53.13 -1.76
CA GLY A 597 49.56 -52.76 -0.41
C GLY A 597 49.31 -53.97 0.52
N ASN A 598 50.21 -54.96 0.50
CA ASN A 598 50.07 -56.23 1.23
C ASN A 598 48.86 -57.09 0.83
N GLY A 599 48.48 -57.08 -0.46
CA GLY A 599 47.36 -57.89 -0.96
C GLY A 599 46.01 -57.18 -0.89
N ASN A 600 45.96 -55.92 -0.45
CA ASN A 600 44.71 -55.24 -0.17
C ASN A 600 44.25 -54.29 -1.29
N THR A 601 44.93 -54.19 -2.43
CA THR A 601 44.48 -53.38 -3.57
C THR A 601 45.06 -53.89 -4.89
N PHE A 602 44.42 -53.59 -6.01
CA PHE A 602 45.03 -53.76 -7.33
C PHE A 602 46.04 -52.64 -7.58
N GLY A 603 47.17 -52.96 -8.23
CA GLY A 603 48.26 -52.00 -8.47
C GLY A 603 49.68 -52.54 -8.23
N GLY A 604 49.88 -53.86 -8.27
CA GLY A 604 51.20 -54.47 -8.21
C GLY A 604 52.09 -54.07 -9.39
N SER A 605 53.38 -54.45 -9.37
CA SER A 605 54.36 -54.06 -10.41
C SER A 605 54.03 -54.53 -11.83
N ASN A 606 53.05 -55.41 -11.98
CA ASN A 606 52.57 -55.94 -13.26
C ASN A 606 51.31 -55.23 -13.78
N VAL A 607 50.83 -54.18 -13.10
CA VAL A 607 49.63 -53.41 -13.46
C VAL A 607 50.04 -52.04 -14.00
N GLN A 608 49.59 -51.71 -15.20
CA GLN A 608 49.75 -50.40 -15.84
C GLN A 608 48.59 -49.47 -15.47
N ILE A 609 48.82 -48.16 -15.45
CA ILE A 609 47.81 -47.17 -15.06
C ILE A 609 47.35 -46.43 -16.32
N LEU A 610 46.04 -46.38 -16.54
CA LEU A 610 45.39 -45.53 -17.51
C LEU A 610 44.87 -44.28 -16.79
N GLN A 611 45.18 -43.10 -17.33
CA GLN A 611 44.65 -41.82 -16.83
C GLN A 611 43.77 -41.21 -17.93
N PRO A 612 42.47 -41.01 -17.69
CA PRO A 612 41.65 -40.18 -18.56
C PRO A 612 42.11 -38.72 -18.41
N THR A 613 42.19 -38.00 -19.53
CA THR A 613 42.49 -36.57 -19.55
C THR A 613 41.32 -35.83 -20.22
N LEU A 614 40.20 -35.67 -19.52
CA LEU A 614 39.08 -34.81 -19.92
C LEU A 614 38.34 -34.40 -18.63
N ASP A 615 38.27 -33.08 -18.40
CA ASP A 615 37.43 -32.38 -17.42
C ASP A 615 36.21 -31.92 -18.21
N ASN A 616 34.98 -32.33 -17.85
CA ASN A 616 33.79 -32.25 -18.69
C ASN A 616 32.74 -31.25 -18.17
N HIS A 617 33.16 -30.09 -17.67
CA HIS A 617 32.21 -29.04 -17.31
C HIS A 617 31.56 -28.47 -18.57
N ASP A 618 30.33 -28.92 -18.88
CA ASP A 618 29.49 -28.30 -19.91
C ASP A 618 29.26 -26.81 -19.58
N PRO A 619 29.29 -25.88 -20.55
CA PRO A 619 28.94 -24.49 -20.30
C PRO A 619 27.43 -24.36 -19.97
N ASP A 620 27.06 -23.62 -18.94
CA ASP A 620 25.65 -23.31 -18.64
C ASP A 620 25.33 -21.88 -19.05
N ALA A 621 24.46 -21.73 -20.05
CA ALA A 621 24.04 -20.44 -20.56
C ALA A 621 22.67 -20.13 -19.94
N VAL A 622 22.56 -19.02 -19.22
CA VAL A 622 21.37 -18.63 -18.47
C VAL A 622 20.69 -17.45 -19.17
N ASP A 623 19.37 -17.51 -19.32
CA ASP A 623 18.60 -16.44 -19.96
C ASP A 623 18.91 -15.06 -19.35
N SER A 624 19.13 -14.06 -20.20
CA SER A 624 19.48 -12.69 -19.81
C SER A 624 18.37 -11.71 -20.17
N GLY A 625 18.06 -10.78 -19.27
CA GLY A 625 17.00 -9.77 -19.42
C GLY A 625 17.49 -8.36 -19.11
N PHE A 626 17.03 -7.36 -19.87
CA PHE A 626 17.29 -5.95 -19.61
C PHE A 626 16.03 -5.09 -19.80
N GLU A 627 15.72 -4.27 -18.78
CA GLU A 627 14.71 -3.21 -18.85
C GLU A 627 15.39 -1.85 -19.12
N GLY A 628 15.12 -1.24 -20.29
CA GLY A 628 15.60 0.12 -20.59
C GLY A 628 15.73 0.40 -22.10
N GLY A 629 15.17 1.52 -22.57
CA GLY A 629 15.04 1.83 -24.01
C GLY A 629 16.35 1.96 -24.83
N ILE A 630 17.54 1.96 -24.20
CA ILE A 630 18.86 1.81 -24.85
C ILE A 630 19.79 1.10 -23.84
N GLY A 631 20.13 -0.16 -24.10
CA GLY A 631 20.88 -1.01 -23.18
C GLY A 631 22.16 -1.59 -23.78
N SER A 632 23.23 -1.58 -22.98
CA SER A 632 24.40 -2.43 -23.18
C SER A 632 24.57 -3.31 -21.95
N GLY A 633 24.80 -4.60 -22.16
CA GLY A 633 24.98 -5.57 -21.07
C GLY A 633 25.99 -6.64 -21.48
N ASN A 634 26.07 -7.72 -20.73
CA ASN A 634 26.89 -8.87 -21.07
C ASN A 634 26.11 -10.16 -20.80
N VAL A 635 25.90 -10.97 -21.84
CA VAL A 635 25.15 -12.24 -21.75
C VAL A 635 25.91 -13.35 -21.04
N LEU A 636 27.19 -13.14 -20.72
CA LEU A 636 28.02 -14.09 -19.96
C LEU A 636 28.12 -13.73 -18.47
N ASP A 637 27.51 -12.63 -18.00
CA ASP A 637 27.64 -12.20 -16.60
C ASP A 637 26.94 -13.16 -15.62
N ASN A 638 25.96 -13.92 -16.11
CA ASN A 638 25.20 -14.95 -15.40
C ASN A 638 25.53 -16.39 -15.87
N ASP A 639 26.47 -16.56 -16.79
CA ASP A 639 26.88 -17.86 -17.33
C ASP A 639 28.10 -18.40 -16.54
N ASP A 640 28.11 -19.71 -16.22
CA ASP A 640 29.27 -20.32 -15.56
C ASP A 640 30.38 -20.62 -16.59
N GLY A 641 31.54 -20.02 -16.36
CA GLY A 641 32.72 -20.27 -17.16
C GLY A 641 33.48 -21.47 -16.63
N SER A 642 33.56 -22.53 -17.42
CA SER A 642 34.54 -23.59 -17.19
C SER A 642 35.97 -23.01 -17.08
N ALA A 643 36.88 -23.74 -16.43
CA ALA A 643 38.25 -23.27 -16.16
C ALA A 643 39.07 -22.87 -17.42
N ASP A 644 38.55 -23.21 -18.61
CA ASP A 644 39.16 -22.97 -19.92
C ASP A 644 38.64 -21.69 -20.62
N GLY A 645 37.63 -21.04 -20.04
CA GLY A 645 37.01 -19.81 -20.54
C GLY A 645 35.89 -20.07 -21.55
N ILE A 646 34.88 -19.20 -21.53
CA ILE A 646 33.65 -19.28 -22.35
C ILE A 646 33.57 -18.08 -23.30
N TRP A 647 33.03 -18.29 -24.50
CA TRP A 647 32.72 -17.19 -25.43
C TRP A 647 31.43 -17.46 -26.23
N VAL A 648 30.75 -16.39 -26.61
CA VAL A 648 29.58 -16.45 -27.52
C VAL A 648 30.08 -16.75 -28.93
N ASN A 649 29.57 -17.83 -29.54
CA ASN A 649 29.94 -18.26 -30.89
C ASN A 649 28.79 -18.16 -31.91
N GLY A 650 27.58 -17.80 -31.50
CA GLY A 650 26.46 -17.60 -32.42
C GLY A 650 25.29 -16.80 -31.83
N VAL A 651 24.52 -16.15 -32.71
CA VAL A 651 23.25 -15.49 -32.36
C VAL A 651 22.18 -15.73 -33.44
N SER A 652 20.91 -15.78 -33.03
CA SER A 652 19.72 -16.01 -33.84
C SER A 652 18.57 -15.10 -33.39
N ASN A 653 17.71 -14.70 -34.33
CA ASN A 653 16.47 -13.94 -34.10
C ASN A 653 15.21 -14.74 -34.46
N ASP A 654 15.35 -16.06 -34.65
CA ASP A 654 14.28 -16.97 -35.07
C ASP A 654 14.18 -18.22 -34.19
N GLY A 655 14.56 -18.09 -32.91
CA GLY A 655 14.51 -19.18 -31.95
C GLY A 655 15.54 -20.29 -32.19
N GLY A 656 16.67 -19.95 -32.81
CA GLY A 656 17.77 -20.89 -33.08
C GLY A 656 17.66 -21.70 -34.37
N GLU A 657 16.76 -21.35 -35.30
CA GLU A 657 16.65 -22.03 -36.59
C GLU A 657 17.75 -21.59 -37.57
N THR A 658 18.15 -20.31 -37.55
CA THR A 658 19.26 -19.78 -38.35
C THR A 658 20.25 -18.98 -37.51
N TRP A 659 21.52 -19.36 -37.62
CA TRP A 659 22.61 -18.82 -36.80
C TRP A 659 23.52 -17.89 -37.59
N GLN A 660 23.85 -16.73 -37.01
CA GLN A 660 24.97 -15.91 -37.42
C GLN A 660 26.18 -16.23 -36.55
N GLU A 661 27.24 -16.76 -37.17
CA GLU A 661 28.45 -17.14 -36.44
C GLU A 661 29.24 -15.92 -35.97
N ILE A 662 29.69 -15.99 -34.71
CA ILE A 662 30.63 -15.03 -34.12
C ILE A 662 31.97 -15.75 -33.96
N SER A 663 32.99 -15.27 -34.68
CA SER A 663 34.36 -15.78 -34.47
C SER A 663 34.90 -15.31 -33.12
N GLU A 664 35.77 -16.09 -32.50
CA GLU A 664 36.46 -15.74 -31.25
C GLU A 664 37.17 -14.36 -31.36
N GLY A 665 36.88 -13.45 -30.43
CA GLY A 665 37.30 -12.04 -30.47
C GLY A 665 36.53 -11.15 -31.45
N GLY A 666 35.47 -11.67 -32.08
CA GLY A 666 34.63 -11.02 -33.08
C GLY A 666 33.35 -10.39 -32.51
N VAL A 667 32.57 -9.80 -33.41
CA VAL A 667 31.29 -9.13 -33.16
C VAL A 667 30.36 -9.33 -34.35
N VAL A 668 29.07 -9.43 -34.09
CA VAL A 668 28.03 -9.51 -35.13
C VAL A 668 26.88 -8.56 -34.80
N THR A 669 26.12 -8.18 -35.83
CA THR A 669 24.92 -7.36 -35.68
C THR A 669 23.74 -8.08 -36.32
N ILE A 670 22.64 -8.24 -35.58
CA ILE A 670 21.44 -8.94 -36.00
C ILE A 670 20.22 -8.02 -35.81
N GLU A 671 19.33 -7.97 -36.82
CA GLU A 671 18.09 -7.20 -36.77
C GLU A 671 17.02 -8.02 -36.03
N GLY A 672 16.47 -7.48 -34.95
CA GLY A 672 15.33 -8.04 -34.21
C GLY A 672 13.99 -7.51 -34.71
N ALA A 673 12.92 -7.82 -33.97
CA ALA A 673 11.57 -7.37 -34.29
C ALA A 673 11.40 -5.85 -34.09
N TYR A 674 12.09 -5.29 -33.09
CA TYR A 674 11.88 -3.91 -32.64
C TYR A 674 13.16 -3.06 -32.59
N GLY A 675 14.32 -3.67 -32.82
CA GLY A 675 15.60 -2.98 -32.80
C GLY A 675 16.71 -3.82 -33.42
N THR A 676 17.95 -3.38 -33.23
CA THR A 676 19.16 -4.02 -33.75
C THR A 676 20.10 -4.36 -32.61
N LEU A 677 20.42 -5.64 -32.47
CA LEU A 677 21.37 -6.15 -31.47
C LEU A 677 22.77 -6.25 -32.09
N THR A 678 23.77 -5.70 -31.40
CA THR A 678 25.20 -5.95 -31.67
C THR A 678 25.76 -6.78 -30.54
N LEU A 679 26.20 -8.01 -30.81
CA LEU A 679 26.70 -8.96 -29.81
C LEU A 679 28.15 -9.32 -30.09
N TYR A 680 28.99 -9.23 -29.06
CA TYR A 680 30.41 -9.55 -29.11
C TYR A 680 30.67 -10.96 -28.56
N SER A 681 31.75 -11.60 -29.01
CA SER A 681 32.14 -12.94 -28.53
C SER A 681 32.47 -13.01 -27.04
N ASN A 682 32.84 -11.89 -26.41
CA ASN A 682 33.02 -11.78 -24.95
C ASN A 682 31.70 -11.55 -24.19
N GLY A 683 30.56 -11.72 -24.86
CA GLY A 683 29.22 -11.59 -24.28
C GLY A 683 28.68 -10.18 -24.17
N GLU A 684 29.55 -9.15 -24.22
CA GLU A 684 29.12 -7.76 -24.29
C GLU A 684 28.16 -7.56 -25.47
N TYR A 685 27.08 -6.83 -25.25
CA TYR A 685 26.14 -6.47 -26.31
C TYR A 685 25.69 -5.02 -26.19
N GLY A 686 25.21 -4.48 -27.30
CA GLY A 686 24.51 -3.21 -27.36
C GLY A 686 23.28 -3.32 -28.25
N TYR A 687 22.14 -2.82 -27.78
CA TYR A 687 20.88 -2.85 -28.51
C TYR A 687 20.44 -1.43 -28.88
N THR A 688 20.06 -1.23 -30.15
CA THR A 688 19.54 0.05 -30.66
C THR A 688 18.10 -0.12 -31.11
N LEU A 689 17.17 0.57 -30.44
CA LEU A 689 15.75 0.55 -30.78
C LEU A 689 15.50 1.21 -32.15
N ASN A 690 14.57 0.66 -32.94
CA ASN A 690 14.07 1.29 -34.15
C ASN A 690 12.82 2.11 -33.83
N ASP A 691 12.59 3.24 -34.51
CA ASP A 691 11.50 4.25 -34.27
C ASP A 691 10.05 3.72 -34.28
N SER A 692 9.81 2.40 -34.36
CA SER A 692 8.50 1.77 -34.59
C SER A 692 8.03 0.86 -33.46
N ALA A 693 8.75 0.80 -32.33
CA ALA A 693 8.46 -0.18 -31.29
C ALA A 693 7.40 0.32 -30.28
N PRO A 694 6.38 -0.50 -29.93
CA PRO A 694 5.44 -0.17 -28.86
C PRO A 694 6.11 -0.21 -27.47
N GLN A 695 5.67 0.64 -26.54
CA GLN A 695 6.10 0.56 -25.13
C GLN A 695 5.59 -0.75 -24.49
N GLY A 696 6.43 -1.39 -23.67
CA GLY A 696 6.14 -2.71 -23.07
C GLY A 696 6.21 -3.89 -24.04
N ALA A 697 6.83 -3.73 -25.21
CA ALA A 697 7.09 -4.83 -26.13
C ALA A 697 8.48 -5.45 -25.88
N GLU A 698 8.61 -6.74 -26.19
CA GLU A 698 9.84 -7.52 -26.02
C GLU A 698 10.48 -7.86 -27.37
N ASP A 699 11.81 -7.83 -27.43
CA ASP A 699 12.61 -8.37 -28.54
C ASP A 699 13.49 -9.51 -28.02
N VAL A 700 13.35 -10.71 -28.60
CA VAL A 700 13.98 -11.95 -28.10
C VAL A 700 14.99 -12.49 -29.10
N PHE A 701 16.20 -12.78 -28.62
CA PHE A 701 17.29 -13.37 -29.40
C PHE A 701 17.78 -14.65 -28.74
N SER A 702 18.11 -15.68 -29.51
CA SER A 702 18.82 -16.86 -29.00
C SER A 702 20.31 -16.69 -29.21
N TYR A 703 21.13 -16.95 -28.21
CA TYR A 703 22.59 -16.96 -28.33
C TYR A 703 23.17 -18.33 -27.98
N GLN A 704 24.34 -18.62 -28.54
CA GLN A 704 25.08 -19.85 -28.31
C GLN A 704 26.45 -19.52 -27.74
N VAL A 705 26.82 -20.22 -26.68
CA VAL A 705 28.15 -20.16 -26.06
C VAL A 705 28.92 -21.46 -26.32
N ARG A 706 30.25 -21.33 -26.33
CA ARG A 706 31.17 -22.46 -26.53
C ARG A 706 32.39 -22.31 -25.64
N ASP A 707 32.91 -23.44 -25.16
CA ASP A 707 34.13 -23.54 -24.38
C ASP A 707 35.35 -24.03 -25.19
N GLY A 708 36.48 -24.19 -24.49
CA GLY A 708 37.79 -24.48 -25.04
C GLY A 708 37.95 -25.85 -25.72
N ASP A 709 37.16 -26.85 -25.34
CA ASP A 709 37.18 -28.21 -25.92
C ASP A 709 35.97 -28.49 -26.82
N GLY A 710 34.94 -27.64 -26.77
CA GLY A 710 34.06 -27.34 -27.88
C GLY A 710 32.59 -27.65 -27.64
N ASP A 711 32.19 -27.86 -26.39
CA ASP A 711 30.83 -28.07 -25.95
C ASP A 711 30.03 -26.76 -26.02
N GLN A 712 28.71 -26.88 -26.18
CA GLN A 712 27.85 -25.76 -26.54
C GLN A 712 26.57 -25.72 -25.70
N SER A 713 26.19 -24.50 -25.29
CA SER A 713 24.92 -24.24 -24.61
C SER A 713 24.16 -23.09 -25.27
N LEU A 714 22.85 -23.04 -25.05
CA LEU A 714 21.90 -22.16 -25.71
C LEU A 714 21.06 -21.43 -24.67
N ALA A 715 20.93 -20.11 -24.81
CA ALA A 715 20.11 -19.28 -23.94
C ALA A 715 19.42 -18.17 -24.74
N MET A 716 18.47 -17.49 -24.11
CA MET A 716 17.72 -16.37 -24.65
C MET A 716 18.15 -15.06 -24.02
N LEU A 717 18.29 -14.03 -24.86
CA LEU A 717 18.40 -12.64 -24.46
C LEU A 717 17.07 -11.95 -24.78
N THR A 718 16.37 -11.48 -23.75
CA THR A 718 15.12 -10.74 -23.86
C THR A 718 15.34 -9.27 -23.56
N ILE A 719 15.00 -8.40 -24.51
CA ILE A 719 15.08 -6.95 -24.36
C ILE A 719 13.68 -6.39 -24.18
N GLU A 720 13.40 -5.81 -23.01
CA GLU A 720 12.13 -5.15 -22.75
C GLU A 720 12.21 -3.64 -23.04
N ILE A 721 11.25 -3.16 -23.82
CA ILE A 721 11.17 -1.76 -24.21
C ILE A 721 10.46 -0.99 -23.11
N ALA A 722 11.25 -0.32 -22.28
CA ALA A 722 10.79 0.45 -21.13
C ALA A 722 9.63 1.40 -21.47
N LEU A 723 8.71 1.51 -20.51
CA LEU A 723 7.74 2.60 -20.43
C LEU A 723 8.51 3.91 -20.25
N GLU A 724 8.28 4.88 -21.13
CA GLU A 724 8.92 6.19 -21.00
C GLU A 724 8.32 6.92 -19.79
N THR A 725 8.93 6.78 -18.61
CA THR A 725 8.70 7.71 -17.50
C THR A 725 9.21 9.07 -17.96
N MET A 726 8.29 9.99 -18.26
CA MET A 726 8.60 11.37 -18.61
C MET A 726 9.23 12.08 -17.40
N LEU A 727 10.55 11.92 -17.21
CA LEU A 727 11.35 12.89 -16.52
C LEU A 727 11.43 14.12 -17.42
N THR A 728 10.56 15.12 -17.20
CA THR A 728 10.72 16.42 -17.86
C THR A 728 11.91 17.15 -17.26
N SER A 729 13.11 16.80 -17.72
CA SER A 729 14.27 17.68 -17.59
C SER A 729 14.09 18.87 -18.54
N ASN A 730 13.71 20.03 -18.03
CA ASN A 730 13.89 21.29 -18.76
C ASN A 730 15.04 22.08 -18.14
N VAL A 731 16.25 21.57 -18.34
CA VAL A 731 17.48 22.38 -18.35
C VAL A 731 18.04 22.32 -19.77
N ASP A 732 17.69 23.30 -20.62
CA ASP A 732 18.68 24.21 -21.21
C ASP A 732 18.07 25.28 -22.15
N ILE A 733 18.47 26.52 -21.84
CA ILE A 733 18.81 27.65 -22.72
C ILE A 733 17.70 28.34 -23.55
N ALA A 734 17.32 29.53 -23.08
CA ALA A 734 17.49 30.80 -23.83
C ALA A 734 17.86 31.95 -22.90
#